data_AF-A0A8B9VX25-F1
#
_entry.id   AF-A0A8B9VX25-F1
#
_cell.length_a   1.000
_cell.length_b   1.000
_cell.length_c   1.000
_cell.angle_alpha   90.00
_cell.angle_beta   90.00
_cell.angle_gamma   90.00
#
_symmetry.space_group_name_H-M   'P 1'
#
loop_
_entity.id
_entity.type
_entity.pdbx_description
1 polymer ?
#
loop_
_entity_poly.entity_id
_entity_poly.type
_entity_poly.pdbx_seq_one_letter_code
_entity_poly.pdbx_strand_id
1 'polypeptide(L)'
;EVTMLRAVADAGCYTQQNVLEYLGKSFRVKLNLPEWYSNEQAADLIFNKCVCIHLTDRTEKFYLLCMMTRKLYAFAKGECMEDNPDSLMNQEVLTPGQLYLMFLKERLENWLQSVRFVLEKRTEKADININADSLIKAFSMTADVTKAFEYLLATGNLRSKTGLGMLQDSGLCVVGDKLNFVRYLSHFRCIHRGSAFAQMRTTTVRKLLPESWGFLCPVDTPDGEPCGLMNHMTALCEIVTEIVSVRDLPPLLCALGVVPIDATPSRPYAECYRVVLDGAVVGWVEWDLAPQLAEALRRFKVITQEKRFPARAEVVLIPMTGKPSLYPGLFIFTTPCRMVRPVKNLLYGRKEWIGTLEQIFMNVATMESEVVPGVTTHLELFPHSILSVVANLIPFSDHNQSPRNMYQCQMGKQTMGFPVYNYRDRSDNKLYLLHTPQSPLVRPRMYDFYSMDSYPVGTNAIVAVISYSGYDMEDAMIVNKSSWERGFAYGSVIKMESIDLSLKANRGDDNLVFGARPGDPNVAEKLDADGLPFIGSILQPGDPFYSYMNLNTGETFTVYYKNKEVGIVDNIKLCSNDRGTGKLKKVCITLRVPRNPTVGDKFASRHGQKGILSQLWPVEDMPFTENGMVPDILFNPHGFPSRMTIGMLIESMAGKSAALHGVCYDATPFTFSEEDSALKYFGETLVSAGYNFFGTEKMYSGISGLELEADIFVGVVYYQRLRHMVSDKFQVRTTGPRDSVTNQPIKGRNVEGGIRFGEMERDALLAHGTSFLLHDRLFSCSDGSEAYVCTSCGSMLSPLLQRPPPSSVASNRRYSCLLCGRVDTIQVIPVPHVFRYFVAELAAMNIKLRLTLEP
;
A
#
# COMPACT_ATOMS: atom_id res chain seq x y z
N GLU A 1 -12.94 -5.64 -46.81
CA GLU A 1 -11.67 -5.96 -47.52
C GLU A 1 -11.50 -5.19 -48.83
N VAL A 2 -12.51 -5.13 -49.71
CA VAL A 2 -12.42 -4.48 -51.04
C VAL A 2 -12.00 -3.00 -50.99
N THR A 3 -12.42 -2.23 -50.00
CA THR A 3 -12.03 -0.82 -49.82
C THR A 3 -10.59 -0.63 -49.33
N MET A 4 -10.08 -1.55 -48.50
CA MET A 4 -8.69 -1.48 -48.00
C MET A 4 -7.68 -1.86 -49.09
N LEU A 5 -7.96 -2.93 -49.86
CA LEU A 5 -7.11 -3.33 -50.98
C LEU A 5 -7.13 -2.29 -52.11
N ARG A 6 -8.27 -1.61 -52.33
CA ARG A 6 -8.34 -0.46 -53.24
C ARG A 6 -7.48 0.71 -52.75
N ALA A 7 -7.53 1.08 -51.48
CA ALA A 7 -6.67 2.14 -50.95
C ALA A 7 -5.16 1.85 -51.11
N VAL A 8 -4.76 0.57 -50.98
CA VAL A 8 -3.37 0.14 -51.23
C VAL A 8 -3.02 0.25 -52.73
N ALA A 9 -3.94 -0.13 -53.62
CA ALA A 9 -3.77 0.03 -55.06
C ALA A 9 -3.75 1.51 -55.50
N ASP A 10 -4.60 2.36 -54.92
CA ASP A 10 -4.66 3.81 -55.14
C ASP A 10 -3.37 4.50 -54.67
N ALA A 11 -2.71 3.96 -53.65
CA ALA A 11 -1.37 4.38 -53.20
C ALA A 11 -0.24 3.86 -54.10
N GLY A 12 -0.54 3.19 -55.22
CA GLY A 12 0.45 2.66 -56.17
C GLY A 12 1.25 1.46 -55.63
N CYS A 13 0.77 0.81 -54.57
CA CYS A 13 1.50 -0.25 -53.89
C CYS A 13 1.08 -1.64 -54.39
N TYR A 14 1.69 -2.10 -55.49
CA TYR A 14 1.35 -3.39 -56.11
C TYR A 14 2.29 -4.53 -55.73
N THR A 15 3.51 -4.21 -55.28
CA THR A 15 4.52 -5.18 -54.83
C THR A 15 4.87 -4.95 -53.37
N GLN A 16 5.43 -5.97 -52.72
CA GLN A 16 5.96 -5.85 -51.35
C GLN A 16 6.97 -4.70 -51.24
N GLN A 17 7.83 -4.54 -52.25
CA GLN A 17 8.83 -3.48 -52.28
C GLN A 17 8.19 -2.09 -52.30
N ASN A 18 7.16 -1.88 -53.13
CA ASN A 18 6.45 -0.59 -53.17
C ASN A 18 5.79 -0.25 -51.82
N VAL A 19 5.25 -1.26 -51.12
CA VAL A 19 4.68 -1.08 -49.78
C VAL A 19 5.75 -0.67 -48.77
N LEU A 20 6.92 -1.34 -48.79
CA LEU A 20 8.03 -1.01 -47.89
C LEU A 20 8.55 0.41 -48.16
N GLU A 21 8.70 0.80 -49.43
CA GLU A 21 9.13 2.14 -49.79
C GLU A 21 8.12 3.21 -49.34
N TYR A 22 6.83 2.95 -49.55
CA TYR A 22 5.75 3.85 -49.13
C TYR A 22 5.70 4.03 -47.60
N LEU A 23 5.79 2.93 -46.85
CA LEU A 23 5.82 2.98 -45.38
C LEU A 23 7.06 3.71 -44.87
N GLY A 24 8.23 3.37 -45.42
CA GLY A 24 9.49 4.01 -45.08
C GLY A 24 9.45 5.52 -45.27
N LYS A 25 9.02 5.95 -46.46
CA LYS A 25 8.87 7.37 -46.80
C LYS A 25 7.93 8.10 -45.83
N SER A 26 6.79 7.48 -45.50
CA SER A 26 5.77 8.07 -44.63
C SER A 26 6.24 8.23 -43.18
N PHE A 27 6.98 7.27 -42.63
CA PHE A 27 7.34 7.24 -41.20
C PHE A 27 8.78 7.69 -40.89
N ARG A 28 9.62 7.91 -41.91
CA ARG A 28 11.03 8.31 -41.74
C ARG A 28 11.24 9.49 -40.79
N VAL A 29 10.46 10.55 -40.97
CA VAL A 29 10.56 11.78 -40.17
C VAL A 29 10.26 11.49 -38.69
N LYS A 30 9.26 10.64 -38.43
CA LYS A 30 8.86 10.28 -37.06
C LYS A 30 9.89 9.40 -36.36
N LEU A 31 10.58 8.53 -37.10
CA LEU A 31 11.60 7.63 -36.58
C LEU A 31 12.97 8.29 -36.38
N ASN A 32 13.14 9.55 -36.81
CA ASN A 32 14.38 10.33 -36.72
C ASN A 32 15.61 9.57 -37.28
N LEU A 33 15.43 8.93 -38.43
CA LEU A 33 16.45 8.11 -39.07
C LEU A 33 17.40 8.97 -39.92
N PRO A 34 18.72 8.65 -39.94
CA PRO A 34 19.69 9.36 -40.77
C PRO A 34 19.35 9.32 -42.26
N GLU A 35 19.83 10.29 -43.05
CA GLU A 35 19.55 10.37 -44.50
C GLU A 35 20.04 9.16 -45.30
N TRP A 36 21.09 8.48 -44.84
CA TRP A 36 21.63 7.28 -45.48
C TRP A 36 20.82 6.00 -45.26
N TYR A 37 19.82 6.01 -44.38
CA TYR A 37 18.91 4.87 -44.20
C TYR A 37 17.99 4.74 -45.42
N SER A 38 17.82 3.55 -45.99
CA SER A 38 16.85 3.38 -47.09
C SER A 38 15.41 3.41 -46.56
N ASN A 39 14.44 3.74 -47.41
CA ASN A 39 13.03 3.70 -47.03
C ASN A 39 12.61 2.27 -46.65
N GLU A 40 13.11 1.26 -47.35
CA GLU A 40 12.88 -0.15 -47.01
C GLU A 40 13.38 -0.49 -45.59
N GLN A 41 14.61 -0.07 -45.25
CA GLN A 41 15.16 -0.28 -43.91
C GLN A 41 14.34 0.47 -42.83
N ALA A 42 13.82 1.65 -43.16
CA ALA A 42 12.93 2.38 -42.26
C ALA A 42 11.61 1.64 -42.02
N ALA A 43 11.02 1.04 -43.06
CA ALA A 43 9.83 0.20 -42.92
C ALA A 43 10.09 -1.08 -42.11
N ASP A 44 11.25 -1.72 -42.32
CA ASP A 44 11.68 -2.89 -41.55
C ASP A 44 11.80 -2.58 -40.05
N LEU A 45 12.28 -1.39 -39.71
CA LEU A 45 12.32 -0.91 -38.34
C LEU A 45 10.93 -0.84 -37.70
N ILE A 46 9.90 -0.43 -38.46
CA ILE A 46 8.50 -0.37 -37.99
C ILE A 46 7.99 -1.78 -37.70
N PHE A 47 8.21 -2.72 -38.62
CA PHE A 47 7.80 -4.11 -38.38
C PHE A 47 8.49 -4.69 -37.16
N ASN A 48 9.76 -4.35 -36.92
CA ASN A 48 10.52 -4.86 -35.77
C ASN A 48 10.17 -4.18 -34.44
N LYS A 49 9.82 -2.89 -34.44
CA LYS A 49 9.59 -2.10 -33.22
C LYS A 49 8.12 -1.84 -32.87
N CYS A 50 7.19 -2.00 -33.81
CA CYS A 50 5.79 -1.61 -33.64
C CYS A 50 4.78 -2.74 -33.88
N VAL A 51 5.09 -3.72 -34.74
CA VAL A 51 4.12 -4.76 -35.16
C VAL A 51 4.51 -6.11 -34.59
N CYS A 52 3.68 -6.65 -33.69
CA CYS A 52 3.86 -7.98 -33.08
C CYS A 52 5.31 -8.22 -32.62
N ILE A 53 5.82 -7.30 -31.79
CA ILE A 53 7.25 -7.19 -31.43
C ILE A 53 7.83 -8.39 -30.67
N HIS A 54 6.97 -9.27 -30.16
CA HIS A 54 7.37 -10.51 -29.52
C HIS A 54 7.86 -11.57 -30.53
N LEU A 55 7.49 -11.42 -31.82
CA LEU A 55 7.93 -12.27 -32.91
C LEU A 55 9.06 -11.61 -33.69
N THR A 56 10.04 -12.41 -34.11
CA THR A 56 11.16 -11.92 -34.92
C THR A 56 10.93 -12.11 -36.41
N ASP A 57 10.28 -13.21 -36.81
CA ASP A 57 10.10 -13.54 -38.21
C ASP A 57 8.85 -12.90 -38.84
N ARG A 58 8.94 -12.51 -40.12
CA ARG A 58 7.81 -11.89 -40.84
C ARG A 58 6.70 -12.88 -41.12
N THR A 59 7.03 -14.14 -41.34
CA THR A 59 6.06 -15.19 -41.64
C THR A 59 5.21 -15.49 -40.41
N GLU A 60 5.85 -15.62 -39.25
CA GLU A 60 5.14 -15.75 -37.95
C GLU A 60 4.22 -14.56 -37.70
N LYS A 61 4.71 -13.32 -37.90
CA LYS A 61 3.88 -12.09 -37.78
C LYS A 61 2.69 -12.12 -38.72
N PHE A 62 2.89 -12.54 -39.96
CA PHE A 62 1.82 -12.64 -40.96
C PHE A 62 0.73 -13.61 -40.49
N TYR A 63 1.11 -14.83 -40.09
CA TYR A 63 0.14 -15.82 -39.63
C TYR A 63 -0.59 -15.41 -38.35
N LEU A 64 0.10 -14.76 -37.41
CA LEU A 64 -0.55 -14.19 -36.23
C LEU A 64 -1.57 -13.11 -36.62
N LEU A 65 -1.22 -12.18 -37.52
CA LEU A 65 -2.15 -11.15 -38.00
C LEU A 65 -3.35 -11.75 -38.73
N CYS A 66 -3.16 -12.82 -39.50
CA CYS A 66 -4.26 -13.58 -40.10
C CYS A 66 -5.16 -14.20 -39.02
N MET A 67 -4.59 -14.79 -37.97
CA MET A 67 -5.35 -15.32 -36.83
C MET A 67 -6.14 -14.22 -36.11
N MET A 68 -5.51 -13.07 -35.81
CA MET A 68 -6.16 -11.92 -35.17
C MET A 68 -7.33 -11.41 -36.00
N THR A 69 -7.14 -11.29 -37.31
CA THR A 69 -8.20 -10.86 -38.24
C THR A 69 -9.37 -11.84 -38.25
N ARG A 70 -9.10 -13.15 -38.23
CA ARG A 70 -10.14 -14.18 -38.15
C ARG A 70 -10.86 -14.19 -36.80
N LYS A 71 -10.14 -13.96 -35.70
CA LYS A 71 -10.75 -13.79 -34.36
C LYS A 71 -11.66 -12.57 -34.33
N LEU A 72 -11.24 -11.44 -34.93
CA LEU A 72 -12.07 -10.25 -35.05
C LEU A 72 -13.35 -10.52 -35.85
N TYR A 73 -13.27 -11.26 -36.95
CA TYR A 73 -14.47 -11.63 -37.71
C TYR A 73 -15.38 -12.59 -36.95
N ALA A 74 -14.83 -13.57 -36.23
CA ALA A 74 -15.61 -14.45 -35.38
C ALA A 74 -16.36 -13.66 -34.30
N PHE A 75 -15.68 -12.70 -33.65
CA PHE A 75 -16.30 -11.81 -32.67
C PHE A 75 -17.42 -10.96 -33.29
N ALA A 76 -17.15 -10.33 -34.44
CA ALA A 76 -18.13 -9.49 -35.13
C ALA A 76 -19.38 -10.27 -35.59
N LYS A 77 -19.24 -11.57 -35.86
CA LYS A 77 -20.35 -12.48 -36.18
C LYS A 77 -21.07 -13.04 -34.95
N GLY A 78 -20.57 -12.77 -33.74
CA GLY A 78 -21.06 -13.37 -32.50
C GLY A 78 -20.69 -14.84 -32.33
N GLU A 79 -19.69 -15.35 -33.06
CA GLU A 79 -19.19 -16.73 -32.93
C GLU A 79 -18.24 -16.90 -31.72
N CYS A 80 -17.65 -15.80 -31.22
CA CYS A 80 -16.87 -15.81 -29.98
C CYS A 80 -17.28 -14.67 -29.04
N MET A 81 -17.07 -14.86 -27.74
CA MET A 81 -17.38 -13.87 -26.72
C MET A 81 -16.32 -12.77 -26.61
N GLU A 82 -16.65 -11.69 -25.90
CA GLU A 82 -15.70 -10.66 -25.51
C GLU A 82 -14.75 -11.19 -24.42
N ASP A 83 -13.44 -10.97 -24.60
CA ASP A 83 -12.45 -11.28 -23.58
C ASP A 83 -12.48 -10.21 -22.48
N ASN A 84 -12.81 -10.58 -21.24
CA ASN A 84 -12.84 -9.64 -20.13
C ASN A 84 -11.41 -9.22 -19.71
N PRO A 85 -10.99 -7.95 -19.86
CA PRO A 85 -9.65 -7.50 -19.47
C PRO A 85 -9.45 -7.43 -17.95
N ASP A 86 -10.54 -7.46 -17.18
CA ASP A 86 -10.50 -7.46 -15.71
C ASP A 86 -10.43 -8.87 -15.12
N SER A 87 -10.64 -9.91 -15.93
CA SER A 87 -10.40 -11.29 -15.51
C SER A 87 -8.91 -11.57 -15.43
N LEU A 88 -8.51 -12.26 -14.35
CA LEU A 88 -7.13 -12.64 -14.09
C LEU A 88 -6.55 -13.56 -15.20
N MET A 89 -7.43 -14.23 -15.96
CA MET A 89 -7.05 -15.08 -17.10
C MET A 89 -6.37 -14.31 -18.24
N ASN A 90 -6.65 -13.00 -18.35
CA ASN A 90 -6.11 -12.13 -19.39
C ASN A 90 -5.07 -11.15 -18.84
N GLN A 91 -4.55 -11.41 -17.64
CA GLN A 91 -3.64 -10.52 -16.93
C GLN A 91 -2.32 -11.23 -16.60
N GLU A 92 -1.27 -10.42 -16.49
CA GLU A 92 0.05 -10.84 -16.03
C GLU A 92 0.56 -9.85 -14.96
N VAL A 93 1.63 -10.23 -14.27
CA VAL A 93 2.21 -9.45 -13.17
C VAL A 93 3.54 -8.86 -13.59
N LEU A 94 3.55 -7.54 -13.83
CA LEU A 94 4.79 -6.81 -14.08
C LEU A 94 5.66 -6.83 -12.81
N THR A 95 6.77 -7.56 -12.87
CA THR A 95 7.70 -7.65 -11.74
C THR A 95 8.58 -6.39 -11.63
N PRO A 96 9.04 -6.03 -10.42
CA PRO A 96 9.94 -4.90 -10.24
C PRO A 96 11.22 -5.01 -11.07
N GLY A 97 11.77 -6.24 -11.22
CA GLY A 97 12.95 -6.49 -12.03
C GLY A 97 12.72 -6.18 -13.51
N GLN A 98 11.59 -6.61 -14.08
CA GLN A 98 11.24 -6.29 -15.47
C GLN A 98 11.02 -4.80 -15.68
N LEU A 99 10.32 -4.13 -14.76
CA LEU A 99 10.15 -2.68 -14.79
C LEU A 99 11.53 -1.96 -14.77
N TYR A 100 12.45 -2.43 -13.92
CA TYR A 100 13.80 -1.88 -13.83
C TYR A 100 14.57 -2.04 -15.14
N LEU A 101 14.48 -3.20 -15.78
CA LEU A 101 15.12 -3.48 -17.07
C LEU A 101 14.53 -2.63 -18.21
N MET A 102 13.21 -2.50 -18.25
CA MET A 102 12.52 -1.63 -19.21
C MET A 102 12.96 -0.17 -19.05
N PHE A 103 13.02 0.32 -17.81
CA PHE A 103 13.45 1.67 -17.53
C PHE A 103 14.95 1.87 -17.85
N LEU A 104 15.80 0.90 -17.50
CA LEU A 104 17.23 0.92 -17.81
C LEU A 104 17.48 1.01 -19.31
N LYS A 105 16.78 0.18 -20.09
CA LYS A 105 16.86 0.20 -21.56
C LYS A 105 16.54 1.59 -22.10
N GLU A 106 15.46 2.21 -21.65
CA GLU A 106 15.08 3.56 -22.09
C GLU A 106 16.12 4.61 -21.66
N ARG A 107 16.67 4.51 -20.45
CA ARG A 107 17.72 5.44 -19.98
C ARG A 107 19.00 5.31 -20.79
N LEU A 108 19.43 4.09 -21.11
CA LEU A 108 20.60 3.85 -21.93
C LEU A 108 20.39 4.35 -23.37
N GLU A 109 19.20 4.15 -23.95
CA GLU A 109 18.87 4.70 -25.27
C GLU A 109 18.90 6.24 -25.28
N ASN A 110 18.31 6.88 -24.27
CA ASN A 110 18.38 8.33 -24.12
C ASN A 110 19.82 8.83 -23.91
N TRP A 111 20.65 8.09 -23.17
CA TRP A 111 22.06 8.41 -22.98
C TRP A 111 22.82 8.33 -24.30
N LEU A 112 22.63 7.28 -25.10
CA LEU A 112 23.21 7.15 -26.45
C LEU A 112 22.78 8.29 -27.38
N GLN A 113 21.50 8.66 -27.36
CA GLN A 113 20.99 9.82 -28.11
C GLN A 113 21.64 11.13 -27.67
N SER A 114 21.88 11.29 -26.37
CA SER A 114 22.55 12.48 -25.82
C SER A 114 24.02 12.54 -26.24
N VAL A 115 24.73 11.42 -26.24
CA VAL A 115 26.10 11.33 -26.76
C VAL A 115 26.13 11.70 -28.24
N ARG A 116 25.22 11.13 -29.03
CA ARG A 116 25.08 11.46 -30.46
C ARG A 116 24.87 12.95 -30.67
N PHE A 117 23.95 13.58 -29.93
CA PHE A 117 23.67 15.01 -30.03
C PHE A 117 24.89 15.88 -29.67
N VAL A 118 25.67 15.50 -28.65
CA VAL A 118 26.91 16.20 -28.28
C VAL A 118 27.95 16.10 -29.40
N LEU A 119 28.07 14.94 -30.05
CA LEU A 119 28.98 14.77 -31.18
C LEU A 119 28.52 15.58 -32.39
N GLU A 120 27.25 15.49 -32.79
CA GLU A 120 26.68 16.26 -33.92
C GLU A 120 26.90 17.77 -33.75
N LYS A 121 26.56 18.32 -32.58
CA LYS A 121 26.76 19.75 -32.27
C LYS A 121 28.22 20.19 -32.29
N ARG A 122 29.15 19.27 -32.02
CA ARG A 122 30.58 19.56 -32.07
C ARG A 122 31.10 19.49 -33.51
N THR A 123 30.63 18.54 -34.31
CA THR A 123 30.93 18.44 -35.75
C THR A 123 30.45 19.67 -36.53
N GLU A 124 29.33 20.30 -36.12
CA GLU A 124 28.88 21.59 -36.68
C GLU A 124 29.89 22.75 -36.46
N LYS A 125 30.76 22.66 -35.44
CA LYS A 125 31.70 23.73 -35.08
C LYS A 125 33.13 23.48 -35.55
N ALA A 126 33.53 22.23 -35.70
CA ALA A 126 34.86 21.83 -36.13
C ALA A 126 34.84 20.41 -36.70
N ASP A 127 35.74 20.12 -37.63
CA ASP A 127 35.95 18.77 -38.15
C ASP A 127 36.62 17.91 -37.05
N ILE A 128 35.91 16.90 -36.55
CA ILE A 128 36.35 16.10 -35.40
C ILE A 128 36.63 14.67 -35.85
N ASN A 129 37.87 14.24 -35.65
CA ASN A 129 38.20 12.82 -35.69
C ASN A 129 37.65 12.11 -34.46
N ILE A 130 36.87 11.05 -34.68
CA ILE A 130 36.35 10.18 -33.64
C ILE A 130 37.52 9.35 -33.10
N ASN A 131 38.03 9.71 -31.93
CA ASN A 131 39.10 9.03 -31.21
C ASN A 131 38.68 8.80 -29.75
N ALA A 132 39.45 8.01 -28.99
CA ALA A 132 39.10 7.67 -27.61
C ALA A 132 38.91 8.92 -26.73
N ASP A 133 39.76 9.94 -26.89
CA ASP A 133 39.68 11.17 -26.11
C ASP A 133 38.44 12.01 -26.43
N SER A 134 38.03 12.08 -27.70
CA SER A 134 36.83 12.81 -28.11
C SER A 134 35.56 12.13 -27.59
N LEU A 135 35.55 10.80 -27.54
CA LEU A 135 34.47 10.00 -26.94
C LEU A 135 34.41 10.15 -25.42
N ILE A 136 35.53 10.05 -24.71
CA ILE A 136 35.58 10.25 -23.25
C ILE A 136 35.05 11.64 -22.88
N LYS A 137 35.44 12.68 -23.63
CA LYS A 137 34.93 14.05 -23.47
C LYS A 137 33.45 14.19 -23.79
N ALA A 138 32.89 13.35 -24.68
CA ALA A 138 31.47 13.35 -24.96
C ALA A 138 30.70 12.66 -23.83
N PHE A 139 31.20 11.52 -23.34
CA PHE A 139 30.64 10.78 -22.20
C PHE A 139 30.66 11.61 -20.92
N SER A 140 31.71 12.40 -20.66
CA SER A 140 31.77 13.26 -19.47
C SER A 140 30.77 14.42 -19.48
N MET A 141 30.20 14.76 -20.64
CA MET A 141 29.22 15.83 -20.78
C MET A 141 27.77 15.34 -20.71
N THR A 142 27.52 14.03 -20.75
CA THR A 142 26.17 13.47 -20.66
C THR A 142 25.77 13.23 -19.20
N ALA A 143 24.46 13.27 -18.96
CA ALA A 143 23.91 13.11 -17.62
C ALA A 143 24.05 11.67 -17.12
N ASP A 144 24.25 11.53 -15.81
CA ASP A 144 24.31 10.25 -15.12
C ASP A 144 22.93 9.55 -15.10
N VAL A 145 22.93 8.27 -15.43
CA VAL A 145 21.74 7.40 -15.43
C VAL A 145 21.27 7.12 -14.00
N THR A 146 22.19 7.07 -13.03
CA THR A 146 21.93 6.68 -11.63
C THR A 146 20.92 7.60 -10.95
N LYS A 147 21.04 8.92 -11.16
CA LYS A 147 20.15 9.93 -10.56
C LYS A 147 18.67 9.72 -10.93
N ALA A 148 18.39 9.19 -12.13
CA ALA A 148 17.03 8.92 -12.54
C ALA A 148 16.42 7.75 -11.76
N PHE A 149 17.22 6.73 -11.44
CA PHE A 149 16.82 5.61 -10.60
C PHE A 149 16.66 6.00 -9.14
N GLU A 150 17.58 6.82 -8.60
CA GLU A 150 17.45 7.38 -7.25
C GLU A 150 16.14 8.17 -7.12
N TYR A 151 15.81 8.99 -8.12
CA TYR A 151 14.55 9.74 -8.15
C TYR A 151 13.33 8.80 -8.20
N LEU A 152 13.35 7.78 -9.04
CA LEU A 152 12.25 6.80 -9.15
C LEU A 152 12.04 6.08 -7.82
N LEU A 153 13.11 5.59 -7.18
CA LEU A 153 13.01 4.87 -5.91
C LEU A 153 12.60 5.79 -4.75
N ALA A 154 13.10 7.03 -4.72
CA ALA A 154 12.80 7.99 -3.65
C ALA A 154 11.38 8.55 -3.73
N THR A 155 10.84 8.77 -4.93
CA THR A 155 9.55 9.44 -5.14
C THR A 155 8.43 8.51 -5.61
N GLY A 156 8.76 7.33 -6.13
CA GLY A 156 7.82 6.43 -6.80
C GLY A 156 7.32 6.94 -8.16
N ASN A 157 7.91 8.01 -8.69
CA ASN A 157 7.50 8.64 -9.94
C ASN A 157 8.45 8.29 -11.09
N LEU A 158 7.88 7.73 -12.15
CA LEU A 158 8.56 7.36 -13.39
C LEU A 158 8.66 8.55 -14.34
N ARG A 159 9.88 9.01 -14.58
CA ARG A 159 10.17 10.02 -15.62
C ARG A 159 10.54 9.36 -16.95
N SER A 160 9.54 8.79 -17.63
CA SER A 160 9.70 8.15 -18.95
C SER A 160 9.08 9.00 -20.05
N LYS A 161 9.70 9.04 -21.25
CA LYS A 161 9.09 9.69 -22.42
C LYS A 161 8.01 8.82 -23.07
N THR A 162 8.15 7.50 -22.95
CA THR A 162 7.25 6.51 -23.57
C THR A 162 6.16 6.03 -22.61
N GLY A 163 6.28 6.34 -21.32
CA GLY A 163 5.41 5.81 -20.27
C GLY A 163 5.61 4.31 -20.01
N LEU A 164 6.58 3.67 -20.68
CA LEU A 164 6.85 2.22 -20.62
C LEU A 164 5.60 1.34 -20.87
N GLY A 165 4.59 1.84 -21.56
CA GLY A 165 3.32 1.12 -21.80
C GLY A 165 2.39 1.04 -20.58
N MET A 166 2.68 1.76 -19.50
CA MET A 166 1.83 1.81 -18.31
C MET A 166 0.84 2.98 -18.38
N LEU A 167 -0.33 2.79 -17.78
CA LEU A 167 -1.37 3.82 -17.65
C LEU A 167 -1.08 4.82 -16.52
N GLN A 168 -0.09 4.54 -15.66
CA GLN A 168 0.31 5.37 -14.53
C GLN A 168 1.81 5.58 -14.52
N ASP A 169 2.23 6.74 -14.02
CA ASP A 169 3.62 7.16 -13.88
C ASP A 169 4.02 7.44 -12.43
N SER A 170 3.10 7.28 -11.47
CA SER A 170 3.31 7.57 -10.06
C SER A 170 2.87 6.41 -9.17
N GLY A 171 3.35 6.39 -7.93
CA GLY A 171 3.02 5.36 -6.95
C GLY A 171 3.64 3.98 -7.23
N LEU A 172 4.73 3.91 -8.01
CA LEU A 172 5.39 2.65 -8.37
C LEU A 172 6.33 2.12 -7.29
N CYS A 173 6.79 2.97 -6.37
CA CYS A 173 7.60 2.57 -5.22
C CYS A 173 6.86 2.93 -3.94
N VAL A 174 6.88 2.00 -2.98
CA VAL A 174 6.30 2.19 -1.64
C VAL A 174 7.35 1.91 -0.58
N VAL A 175 7.23 2.58 0.57
CA VAL A 175 8.09 2.31 1.71
C VAL A 175 7.76 0.91 2.24
N GLY A 176 8.77 0.06 2.35
CA GLY A 176 8.66 -1.25 3.02
C GLY A 176 8.50 -1.07 4.52
N ASP A 177 7.27 -0.82 4.96
CA ASP A 177 6.97 -0.39 6.32
C ASP A 177 7.22 -1.53 7.33
N LYS A 178 7.95 -1.20 8.40
CA LYS A 178 8.34 -2.14 9.47
C LYS A 178 7.58 -1.89 10.77
N LEU A 179 6.29 -1.52 10.68
CA LEU A 179 5.39 -1.45 11.83
C LEU A 179 5.40 -2.75 12.64
N ASN A 180 5.24 -3.87 11.93
CA ASN A 180 5.38 -5.23 12.43
C ASN A 180 5.77 -6.14 11.25
N PHE A 181 6.10 -7.40 11.53
CA PHE A 181 6.53 -8.34 10.50
C PHE A 181 5.41 -8.71 9.51
N VAL A 182 4.16 -8.81 9.97
CA VAL A 182 2.99 -9.11 9.12
C VAL A 182 2.81 -8.04 8.03
N ARG A 183 2.95 -6.75 8.39
CA ARG A 183 2.93 -5.63 7.47
C ARG A 183 4.07 -5.71 6.46
N TYR A 184 5.28 -5.92 6.95
CA TYR A 184 6.47 -6.02 6.12
C TYR A 184 6.34 -7.14 5.07
N LEU A 185 5.91 -8.33 5.51
CA LEU A 185 5.68 -9.48 4.64
C LEU A 185 4.58 -9.21 3.60
N SER A 186 3.50 -8.55 4.00
CA SER A 186 2.37 -8.25 3.10
C SER A 186 2.77 -7.41 1.89
N HIS A 187 3.75 -6.51 2.02
CA HIS A 187 4.24 -5.68 0.91
C HIS A 187 4.76 -6.52 -0.27
N PHE A 188 5.39 -7.66 0.00
CA PHE A 188 5.98 -8.54 -1.04
C PHE A 188 4.96 -9.48 -1.69
N ARG A 189 3.76 -9.61 -1.11
CA ARG A 189 2.66 -10.40 -1.66
C ARG A 189 1.57 -9.54 -2.31
N CYS A 190 1.65 -8.23 -2.15
CA CYS A 190 0.68 -7.27 -2.66
C CYS A 190 0.82 -7.11 -4.18
N ILE A 191 -0.31 -7.14 -4.88
CA ILE A 191 -0.46 -6.80 -6.29
C ILE A 191 -1.50 -5.68 -6.40
N HIS A 192 -1.21 -4.68 -7.23
CA HIS A 192 -2.07 -3.53 -7.42
C HIS A 192 -2.49 -3.40 -8.89
N ARG A 193 -3.78 -3.20 -9.14
CA ARG A 193 -4.33 -3.08 -10.51
C ARG A 193 -3.87 -1.81 -11.25
N GLY A 194 -3.58 -0.73 -10.50
CA GLY A 194 -3.13 0.58 -11.00
C GLY A 194 -4.01 1.72 -10.47
N SER A 195 -3.41 2.87 -10.17
CA SER A 195 -4.10 4.05 -9.62
C SER A 195 -5.11 4.66 -10.59
N ALA A 196 -4.90 4.49 -11.90
CA ALA A 196 -5.86 4.88 -12.93
C ALA A 196 -7.25 4.24 -12.72
N PHE A 197 -7.30 3.02 -12.17
CA PHE A 197 -8.56 2.32 -11.88
C PHE A 197 -9.21 2.77 -10.57
N ALA A 198 -8.48 3.44 -9.67
CA ALA A 198 -9.05 3.98 -8.44
C ALA A 198 -10.01 5.14 -8.71
N GLN A 199 -9.73 5.94 -9.76
CA GLN A 199 -10.56 7.07 -10.18
C GLN A 199 -11.83 6.63 -10.94
N MET A 200 -11.87 5.39 -11.42
CA MET A 200 -13.04 4.86 -12.13
C MET A 200 -14.20 4.63 -11.16
N ARG A 201 -15.40 5.04 -11.58
CA ARG A 201 -16.64 4.84 -10.80
C ARG A 201 -17.23 3.44 -10.95
N THR A 202 -16.73 2.64 -11.90
CA THR A 202 -17.20 1.28 -12.13
C THR A 202 -16.65 0.34 -11.05
N THR A 203 -17.48 -0.60 -10.62
CA THR A 203 -17.10 -1.59 -9.59
C THR A 203 -16.61 -2.90 -10.19
N THR A 204 -16.69 -3.08 -11.52
CA THR A 204 -16.31 -4.33 -12.22
C THR A 204 -14.87 -4.73 -11.90
N VAL A 205 -13.95 -3.77 -11.97
CA VAL A 205 -12.51 -3.94 -11.67
C VAL A 205 -12.21 -4.30 -10.21
N ARG A 206 -13.19 -4.13 -9.31
CA ARG A 206 -13.05 -4.36 -7.85
C ARG A 206 -13.69 -5.67 -7.40
N LYS A 207 -14.47 -6.32 -8.27
CA LYS A 207 -15.18 -7.54 -7.93
C LYS A 207 -14.19 -8.70 -7.86
N LEU A 208 -14.34 -9.52 -6.83
CA LEU A 208 -13.72 -10.84 -6.80
C LEU A 208 -14.36 -11.71 -7.87
N LEU A 209 -13.54 -12.35 -8.71
CA LEU A 209 -13.99 -13.24 -9.77
C LEU A 209 -13.50 -14.67 -9.51
N PRO A 210 -14.24 -15.72 -9.92
CA PRO A 210 -13.88 -17.12 -9.66
C PRO A 210 -12.51 -17.53 -10.20
N GLU A 211 -12.07 -16.94 -11.30
CA GLU A 211 -10.76 -17.20 -11.92
C GLU A 211 -9.59 -16.79 -11.02
N SER A 212 -9.85 -15.96 -9.99
CA SER A 212 -8.87 -15.59 -8.98
C SER A 212 -8.54 -16.71 -7.99
N TRP A 213 -9.35 -17.78 -7.96
CA TRP A 213 -9.20 -18.89 -7.02
C TRP A 213 -7.78 -19.45 -7.03
N GLY A 214 -7.15 -19.49 -5.84
CA GLY A 214 -5.79 -20.01 -5.67
C GLY A 214 -4.67 -19.08 -6.15
N PHE A 215 -4.97 -17.94 -6.79
CA PHE A 215 -3.98 -16.96 -7.24
C PHE A 215 -4.00 -15.67 -6.40
N LEU A 216 -5.17 -15.06 -6.26
CA LEU A 216 -5.40 -13.90 -5.39
C LEU A 216 -6.28 -14.32 -4.21
N CYS A 217 -5.94 -13.84 -3.02
CA CYS A 217 -6.68 -14.13 -1.82
C CYS A 217 -8.04 -13.37 -1.82
N PRO A 218 -9.16 -14.04 -1.55
CA PRO A 218 -10.48 -13.42 -1.51
C PRO A 218 -10.71 -12.58 -0.25
N VAL A 219 -9.86 -12.72 0.77
CA VAL A 219 -9.99 -12.07 2.08
C VAL A 219 -9.04 -10.88 2.23
N ASP A 220 -7.83 -10.97 1.68
CA ASP A 220 -6.75 -10.04 1.96
C ASP A 220 -6.73 -8.86 0.99
N THR A 221 -7.74 -7.99 1.15
CA THR A 221 -7.87 -6.69 0.48
C THR A 221 -8.19 -5.63 1.54
N PRO A 222 -7.62 -4.42 1.47
CA PRO A 222 -7.94 -3.36 2.41
C PRO A 222 -9.38 -2.84 2.18
N ASP A 223 -9.99 -2.28 3.22
CA ASP A 223 -11.24 -1.55 3.09
C ASP A 223 -11.03 -0.12 2.53
N GLY A 224 -12.13 0.57 2.22
CA GLY A 224 -12.12 1.94 1.71
C GLY A 224 -11.81 2.04 0.21
N GLU A 225 -11.17 3.13 -0.20
CA GLU A 225 -10.86 3.42 -1.61
C GLU A 225 -10.05 2.33 -2.33
N PRO A 226 -9.04 1.65 -1.72
CA PRO A 226 -8.27 0.61 -2.40
C PRO A 226 -8.95 -0.77 -2.46
N CYS A 227 -10.16 -0.92 -1.90
CA CYS A 227 -10.88 -2.21 -1.84
C CYS A 227 -11.06 -2.84 -3.23
N GLY A 228 -10.57 -4.07 -3.38
CA GLY A 228 -10.61 -4.84 -4.63
C GLY A 228 -9.54 -4.45 -5.67
N LEU A 229 -8.83 -3.33 -5.49
CA LEU A 229 -7.73 -2.89 -6.38
C LEU A 229 -6.36 -3.28 -5.85
N MET A 230 -6.21 -3.30 -4.52
CA MET A 230 -5.02 -3.76 -3.81
C MET A 230 -5.30 -5.14 -3.23
N ASN A 231 -4.81 -6.17 -3.91
CA ASN A 231 -5.04 -7.56 -3.50
C ASN A 231 -3.71 -8.22 -3.13
N HIS A 232 -3.75 -9.35 -2.46
CA HIS A 232 -2.55 -10.10 -2.11
C HIS A 232 -2.62 -11.49 -2.72
N MET A 233 -1.49 -11.98 -3.23
CA MET A 233 -1.38 -13.35 -3.72
C MET A 233 -1.68 -14.35 -2.60
N THR A 234 -2.27 -15.48 -2.97
CA THR A 234 -2.39 -16.65 -2.07
C THR A 234 -1.02 -17.12 -1.62
N ALA A 235 -0.92 -17.89 -0.53
CA ALA A 235 0.37 -18.32 0.01
C ALA A 235 1.23 -19.12 -1.00
N LEU A 236 0.60 -19.93 -1.85
CA LEU A 236 1.28 -20.86 -2.78
C LEU A 236 1.46 -20.32 -4.20
N CYS A 237 0.81 -19.21 -4.56
CA CYS A 237 0.96 -18.59 -5.88
C CYS A 237 2.40 -18.06 -6.06
N GLU A 238 2.99 -18.33 -7.22
CA GLU A 238 4.30 -17.85 -7.63
C GLU A 238 4.21 -17.06 -8.94
N ILE A 239 5.16 -16.15 -9.15
CA ILE A 239 5.33 -15.45 -10.41
C ILE A 239 6.51 -16.09 -11.16
N VAL A 240 6.31 -16.44 -12.42
CA VAL A 240 7.37 -16.99 -13.26
C VAL A 240 8.37 -15.88 -13.59
N THR A 241 9.63 -16.06 -13.22
CA THR A 241 10.72 -15.11 -13.51
C THR A 241 11.72 -15.63 -14.53
N GLU A 242 11.76 -16.94 -14.72
CA GLU A 242 12.69 -17.62 -15.63
C GLU A 242 12.26 -17.44 -17.09
N ILE A 243 13.25 -17.29 -17.97
CA ILE A 243 13.06 -17.30 -19.42
C ILE A 243 13.57 -18.66 -19.92
N VAL A 244 12.70 -19.45 -20.52
CA VAL A 244 13.04 -20.79 -21.02
C VAL A 244 13.21 -20.75 -22.53
N SER A 245 14.15 -21.55 -23.06
CA SER A 245 14.31 -21.67 -24.51
C SER A 245 13.16 -22.50 -25.09
N VAL A 246 12.51 -21.97 -26.13
CA VAL A 246 11.41 -22.64 -26.82
C VAL A 246 11.84 -23.37 -28.09
N ARG A 247 13.14 -23.40 -28.42
CA ARG A 247 13.65 -23.91 -29.71
C ARG A 247 13.28 -25.37 -29.98
N ASP A 248 13.28 -26.20 -28.94
CA ASP A 248 13.01 -27.63 -29.05
C ASP A 248 11.51 -27.96 -28.96
N LEU A 249 10.65 -26.97 -28.68
CA LEU A 249 9.21 -27.18 -28.52
C LEU A 249 8.48 -27.40 -29.85
N PRO A 250 8.68 -26.62 -30.94
CA PRO A 250 8.03 -26.92 -32.22
C PRO A 250 8.35 -28.32 -32.76
N PRO A 251 9.62 -28.80 -32.77
CA PRO A 251 9.91 -30.18 -33.17
C PRO A 251 9.21 -31.22 -32.28
N LEU A 252 9.15 -30.99 -30.96
CA LEU A 252 8.42 -31.86 -30.04
C LEU A 252 6.92 -31.89 -30.36
N LEU A 253 6.30 -30.73 -30.62
CA LEU A 253 4.90 -30.63 -30.99
C LEU A 253 4.61 -31.39 -32.29
N CYS A 254 5.49 -31.27 -33.29
CA CYS A 254 5.37 -32.04 -34.53
C CYS A 254 5.46 -33.55 -34.28
N ALA A 255 6.38 -33.99 -33.42
CA ALA A 255 6.51 -35.40 -33.04
C ALA A 255 5.26 -35.96 -32.32
N LEU A 256 4.45 -35.09 -31.70
CA LEU A 256 3.21 -35.43 -31.03
C LEU A 256 1.96 -35.27 -31.93
N GLY A 257 2.15 -34.98 -33.23
CA GLY A 257 1.07 -34.92 -34.22
C GLY A 257 0.57 -33.52 -34.56
N VAL A 258 1.27 -32.45 -34.17
CA VAL A 258 0.99 -31.10 -34.71
C VAL A 258 1.51 -31.02 -36.15
N VAL A 259 0.64 -30.64 -37.08
CA VAL A 259 1.01 -30.36 -38.46
C VAL A 259 1.66 -28.97 -38.53
N PRO A 260 2.90 -28.83 -39.02
CA PRO A 260 3.57 -27.54 -39.19
C PRO A 260 2.74 -26.52 -39.98
N ILE A 261 2.97 -25.23 -39.74
CA ILE A 261 2.17 -24.16 -40.36
C ILE A 261 2.30 -24.06 -41.89
N ASP A 262 3.42 -24.53 -42.44
CA ASP A 262 3.73 -24.63 -43.87
C ASP A 262 3.14 -25.89 -44.52
N ALA A 263 2.61 -26.82 -43.74
CA ALA A 263 1.96 -28.03 -44.21
C ALA A 263 0.43 -27.92 -44.16
N THR A 264 -0.24 -28.57 -45.11
CA THR A 264 -1.71 -28.64 -45.14
C THR A 264 -2.18 -29.77 -44.22
N PRO A 265 -3.08 -29.52 -43.25
CA PRO A 265 -3.64 -30.56 -42.41
C PRO A 265 -4.46 -31.56 -43.24
N SER A 266 -4.58 -32.80 -42.75
CA SER A 266 -5.32 -33.86 -43.43
C SER A 266 -6.83 -33.57 -43.46
N ARG A 267 -7.33 -32.85 -42.46
CA ARG A 267 -8.72 -32.42 -42.30
C ARG A 267 -8.93 -30.96 -42.68
N PRO A 268 -10.18 -30.54 -42.96
CA PRO A 268 -10.51 -29.13 -43.14
C PRO A 268 -10.06 -28.29 -41.94
N TYR A 269 -9.54 -27.08 -42.18
CA TYR A 269 -9.10 -26.17 -41.12
C TYR A 269 -10.16 -25.84 -40.06
N ALA A 270 -11.46 -26.01 -40.38
CA ALA A 270 -12.55 -25.83 -39.43
C ALA A 270 -12.60 -26.93 -38.35
N GLU A 271 -12.01 -28.10 -38.63
CA GLU A 271 -11.90 -29.25 -37.73
C GLU A 271 -10.52 -29.35 -37.05
N CYS A 272 -9.70 -28.29 -37.16
CA CYS A 272 -8.36 -28.26 -36.58
C CYS A 272 -8.25 -27.10 -35.59
N TYR A 273 -7.66 -27.36 -34.43
CA TYR A 273 -7.21 -26.31 -33.53
C TYR A 273 -5.92 -25.69 -34.06
N ARG A 274 -5.82 -24.36 -33.92
CA ARG A 274 -4.54 -23.67 -34.04
C ARG A 274 -3.71 -23.93 -32.80
N VAL A 275 -2.44 -24.26 -33.01
CA VAL A 275 -1.46 -24.38 -31.93
C VAL A 275 -0.63 -23.10 -31.89
N VAL A 276 -0.67 -22.40 -30.75
CA VAL A 276 0.00 -21.12 -30.54
C VAL A 276 1.00 -21.27 -29.40
N LEU A 277 2.27 -20.94 -29.65
CA LEU A 277 3.36 -20.97 -28.67
C LEU A 277 3.86 -19.55 -28.45
N ASP A 278 3.64 -18.99 -27.26
CA ASP A 278 4.08 -17.63 -26.88
C ASP A 278 3.73 -16.54 -27.91
N GLY A 279 2.56 -16.68 -28.56
CA GLY A 279 2.06 -15.78 -29.61
C GLY A 279 2.46 -16.15 -31.04
N ALA A 280 3.36 -17.11 -31.25
CA ALA A 280 3.68 -17.65 -32.56
C ALA A 280 2.69 -18.77 -32.93
N VAL A 281 2.07 -18.69 -34.12
CA VAL A 281 1.25 -19.80 -34.64
C VAL A 281 2.22 -20.84 -35.20
N VAL A 282 2.35 -21.99 -34.53
CA VAL A 282 3.34 -23.03 -34.90
C VAL A 282 2.76 -24.09 -35.81
N GLY A 283 1.43 -24.28 -35.81
CA GLY A 283 0.80 -25.30 -36.62
C GLY A 283 -0.66 -25.55 -36.27
N TRP A 284 -1.14 -26.73 -36.68
CA TRP A 284 -2.51 -27.18 -36.55
C TRP A 284 -2.56 -28.58 -35.96
N VAL A 285 -3.55 -28.85 -35.13
CA VAL A 285 -3.81 -30.19 -34.60
C VAL A 285 -5.28 -30.54 -34.82
N GLU A 286 -5.55 -31.77 -35.21
CA GLU A 286 -6.93 -32.26 -35.40
C GLU A 286 -7.70 -32.24 -34.07
N TRP A 287 -9.01 -31.97 -34.14
CA TRP A 287 -9.81 -31.70 -32.95
C TRP A 287 -9.90 -32.87 -31.96
N ASP A 288 -9.82 -34.10 -32.45
CA ASP A 288 -9.85 -35.35 -31.69
C ASP A 288 -8.49 -35.70 -31.06
N LEU A 289 -7.38 -35.27 -31.68
CA LEU A 289 -6.03 -35.47 -31.16
C LEU A 289 -5.64 -34.41 -30.11
N ALA A 290 -6.20 -33.21 -30.17
CA ALA A 290 -5.81 -32.10 -29.30
C ALA A 290 -5.89 -32.39 -27.78
N PRO A 291 -6.92 -33.09 -27.25
CA PRO A 291 -6.95 -33.46 -25.83
C PRO A 291 -5.81 -34.41 -25.43
N GLN A 292 -5.46 -35.37 -26.30
CA GLN A 292 -4.36 -36.31 -26.05
C GLN A 292 -3.01 -35.59 -26.07
N LEU A 293 -2.84 -34.65 -26.99
CA LEU A 293 -1.66 -33.77 -27.05
C LEU A 293 -1.53 -32.94 -25.77
N ALA A 294 -2.60 -32.28 -25.32
CA ALA A 294 -2.59 -31.48 -24.10
C ALA A 294 -2.22 -32.33 -22.87
N GLU A 295 -2.75 -33.54 -22.77
CA GLU A 295 -2.42 -34.48 -21.69
C GLU A 295 -0.96 -34.97 -21.76
N ALA A 296 -0.45 -35.25 -22.96
CA ALA A 296 0.96 -35.61 -23.15
C ALA A 296 1.90 -34.48 -22.70
N LEU A 297 1.57 -33.23 -23.01
CA LEU A 297 2.33 -32.07 -22.53
C LEU A 297 2.27 -31.92 -21.01
N ARG A 298 1.10 -32.15 -20.38
CA ARG A 298 0.97 -32.16 -18.91
C ARG A 298 1.77 -33.27 -18.26
N ARG A 299 1.79 -34.46 -18.85
CA ARG A 299 2.66 -35.56 -18.42
C ARG A 299 4.13 -35.11 -18.40
N PHE A 300 4.61 -34.44 -19.45
CA PHE A 300 5.99 -33.92 -19.49
C PHE A 300 6.26 -32.85 -18.42
N LYS A 301 5.27 -32.04 -18.03
CA LYS A 301 5.41 -31.09 -16.90
C LYS A 301 5.66 -31.83 -15.58
N VAL A 302 4.98 -32.95 -15.37
CA VAL A 302 4.93 -33.67 -14.08
C VAL A 302 6.06 -34.70 -13.93
N ILE A 303 6.37 -35.44 -15.00
CA ILE A 303 7.43 -36.47 -14.99
C ILE A 303 8.77 -35.81 -15.28
N THR A 304 9.38 -35.28 -14.22
CA THR A 304 10.60 -34.45 -14.25
C THR A 304 11.83 -35.15 -14.84
N GLN A 305 11.82 -36.48 -14.97
CA GLN A 305 12.89 -37.27 -15.59
C GLN A 305 12.92 -37.13 -17.11
N GLU A 306 11.80 -36.76 -17.74
CA GLU A 306 11.71 -36.66 -19.20
C GLU A 306 12.24 -35.31 -19.73
N LYS A 307 12.35 -34.24 -18.89
CA LYS A 307 12.91 -32.88 -19.16
C LYS A 307 12.62 -32.26 -20.54
N ARG A 308 11.60 -32.73 -21.25
CA ARG A 308 11.26 -32.31 -22.62
C ARG A 308 10.39 -31.06 -22.69
N PHE A 309 9.75 -30.68 -21.58
CA PHE A 309 8.82 -29.57 -21.53
C PHE A 309 8.97 -28.78 -20.22
N PRO A 310 8.85 -27.44 -20.23
CA PRO A 310 9.03 -26.62 -19.03
C PRO A 310 7.93 -26.89 -17.99
N ALA A 311 8.31 -27.16 -16.74
CA ALA A 311 7.36 -27.53 -15.68
C ALA A 311 6.32 -26.44 -15.34
N ARG A 312 6.68 -25.16 -15.56
CA ARG A 312 5.82 -23.97 -15.30
C ARG A 312 5.17 -23.42 -16.58
N ALA A 313 5.25 -24.15 -17.69
CA ALA A 313 4.54 -23.77 -18.90
C ALA A 313 3.05 -24.04 -18.75
N GLU A 314 2.24 -23.11 -19.23
CA GLU A 314 0.79 -23.21 -19.23
C GLU A 314 0.32 -23.91 -20.50
N VAL A 315 -0.61 -24.86 -20.38
CA VAL A 315 -1.14 -25.64 -21.52
C VAL A 315 -2.65 -25.50 -21.53
N VAL A 316 -3.14 -24.58 -22.37
CA VAL A 316 -4.55 -24.21 -22.43
C VAL A 316 -5.18 -24.80 -23.69
N LEU A 317 -6.09 -25.75 -23.53
CA LEU A 317 -6.96 -26.21 -24.61
C LEU A 317 -8.33 -25.57 -24.46
N ILE A 318 -8.65 -24.60 -25.32
CA ILE A 318 -9.98 -23.98 -25.38
C ILE A 318 -10.82 -24.78 -26.39
N PRO A 319 -11.86 -25.51 -25.94
CA PRO A 319 -12.59 -26.42 -26.81
C PRO A 319 -13.49 -25.69 -27.81
N MET A 320 -13.67 -26.28 -29.00
CA MET A 320 -14.70 -25.89 -29.96
C MET A 320 -16.07 -26.34 -29.45
N THR A 321 -16.84 -25.43 -28.85
CA THR A 321 -18.14 -25.76 -28.24
C THR A 321 -19.34 -25.55 -29.18
N GLY A 322 -19.13 -24.96 -30.36
CA GLY A 322 -20.21 -24.55 -31.27
C GLY A 322 -21.09 -23.42 -30.72
N LYS A 323 -20.78 -22.88 -29.53
CA LYS A 323 -21.46 -21.75 -28.91
C LYS A 323 -20.50 -20.56 -28.76
N PRO A 324 -21.01 -19.32 -28.64
CA PRO A 324 -20.18 -18.14 -28.40
C PRO A 324 -19.42 -18.29 -27.08
N SER A 325 -18.15 -18.66 -27.17
CA SER A 325 -17.23 -18.89 -26.05
C SER A 325 -15.88 -18.23 -26.35
N LEU A 326 -14.88 -18.43 -25.50
CA LEU A 326 -13.51 -17.96 -25.78
C LEU A 326 -13.00 -18.55 -27.10
N TYR A 327 -12.15 -17.82 -27.80
CA TYR A 327 -11.70 -18.22 -29.13
C TYR A 327 -10.93 -19.57 -29.06
N PRO A 328 -11.39 -20.63 -29.77
CA PRO A 328 -10.85 -21.97 -29.61
C PRO A 328 -9.42 -22.09 -30.13
N GLY A 329 -8.63 -22.94 -29.47
CA GLY A 329 -7.21 -23.15 -29.80
C GLY A 329 -6.47 -23.91 -28.71
N LEU A 330 -5.26 -24.38 -29.06
CA LEU A 330 -4.29 -24.88 -28.10
C LEU A 330 -3.21 -23.81 -27.89
N PHE A 331 -3.19 -23.18 -26.73
CA PHE A 331 -2.24 -22.12 -26.38
C PHE A 331 -1.23 -22.64 -25.38
N ILE A 332 0.04 -22.40 -25.65
CA ILE A 332 1.17 -22.77 -24.80
C ILE A 332 1.93 -21.50 -24.43
N PHE A 333 2.06 -21.25 -23.13
CA PHE A 333 2.76 -20.08 -22.62
C PHE A 333 3.96 -20.48 -21.76
N THR A 334 5.14 -19.98 -22.10
CA THR A 334 6.40 -20.19 -21.39
C THR A 334 7.03 -18.90 -20.88
N THR A 335 6.46 -17.74 -21.23
CA THR A 335 6.95 -16.40 -20.85
C THR A 335 7.03 -16.17 -19.33
N PRO A 336 7.88 -15.24 -18.87
CA PRO A 336 7.88 -14.75 -17.49
C PRO A 336 6.65 -13.88 -17.19
N CYS A 337 6.52 -13.38 -15.95
CA CYS A 337 5.44 -12.53 -15.44
C CYS A 337 4.06 -13.20 -15.30
N ARG A 338 3.93 -14.49 -15.64
CA ARG A 338 2.71 -15.27 -15.41
C ARG A 338 2.56 -15.67 -13.95
N MET A 339 1.31 -15.72 -13.49
CA MET A 339 0.94 -16.32 -12.21
C MET A 339 0.79 -17.83 -12.38
N VAL A 340 1.45 -18.60 -11.51
CA VAL A 340 1.30 -20.05 -11.45
C VAL A 340 1.08 -20.50 -10.01
N ARG A 341 0.28 -21.54 -9.83
CA ARG A 341 0.05 -22.15 -8.51
C ARG A 341 0.15 -23.67 -8.59
N PRO A 342 0.48 -24.35 -7.49
CA PRO A 342 0.63 -25.79 -7.52
C PRO A 342 -0.66 -26.53 -7.12
N VAL A 343 -0.99 -27.60 -7.84
CA VAL A 343 -2.09 -28.54 -7.54
C VAL A 343 -1.57 -29.98 -7.63
N LYS A 344 -2.29 -30.95 -7.07
CA LYS A 344 -1.98 -32.38 -7.22
C LYS A 344 -2.71 -32.93 -8.45
N ASN A 345 -1.95 -33.38 -9.44
CA ASN A 345 -2.50 -34.12 -10.58
C ASN A 345 -2.86 -35.54 -10.11
N LEU A 346 -4.12 -35.94 -10.28
CA LEU A 346 -4.64 -37.20 -9.75
C LEU A 346 -4.17 -38.42 -10.56
N LEU A 347 -3.95 -38.25 -11.87
CA LEU A 347 -3.52 -39.34 -12.75
C LEU A 347 -2.10 -39.80 -12.43
N TYR A 348 -1.18 -38.86 -12.16
CA TYR A 348 0.22 -39.15 -11.86
C TYR A 348 0.56 -39.11 -10.36
N GLY A 349 -0.36 -38.65 -9.51
CA GLY A 349 -0.17 -38.52 -8.06
C GLY A 349 0.91 -37.52 -7.66
N ARG A 350 1.20 -36.52 -8.50
CA ARG A 350 2.32 -35.57 -8.34
C ARG A 350 1.86 -34.12 -8.46
N LYS A 351 2.68 -33.20 -7.95
CA LYS A 351 2.42 -31.76 -8.04
C LYS A 351 2.62 -31.27 -9.48
N GLU A 352 1.60 -30.57 -10.00
CA GLU A 352 1.60 -29.87 -11.27
C GLU A 352 1.44 -28.36 -11.02
N TRP A 353 2.17 -27.53 -11.77
CA TRP A 353 1.98 -26.08 -11.76
C TRP A 353 0.94 -25.70 -12.79
N ILE A 354 -0.06 -24.91 -12.37
CA ILE A 354 -1.11 -24.42 -13.24
C ILE A 354 -1.17 -22.88 -13.29
N GLY A 355 -1.45 -22.32 -14.46
CA GLY A 355 -1.68 -20.91 -14.76
C GLY A 355 -3.14 -20.49 -14.67
N THR A 356 -3.38 -19.19 -14.84
CA THR A 356 -4.70 -18.56 -14.62
C THR A 356 -5.71 -18.87 -15.72
N LEU A 357 -5.26 -18.98 -16.98
CA LEU A 357 -6.13 -19.25 -18.11
C LEU A 357 -6.46 -20.75 -18.22
N GLU A 358 -5.48 -21.63 -17.97
CA GLU A 358 -5.75 -23.08 -18.00
C GLU A 358 -6.73 -23.53 -16.91
N GLN A 359 -6.73 -22.88 -15.73
CA GLN A 359 -7.63 -23.21 -14.63
C GLN A 359 -9.12 -23.19 -15.02
N ILE A 360 -9.53 -22.32 -15.95
CA ILE A 360 -10.93 -22.18 -16.38
C ILE A 360 -11.47 -23.47 -16.98
N PHE A 361 -10.61 -24.25 -17.63
CA PHE A 361 -10.97 -25.47 -18.34
C PHE A 361 -10.57 -26.73 -17.55
N MET A 362 -10.22 -26.60 -16.28
CA MET A 362 -9.76 -27.69 -15.42
C MET A 362 -10.71 -27.94 -14.25
N ASN A 363 -11.01 -29.21 -13.99
CA ASN A 363 -11.77 -29.62 -12.81
C ASN A 363 -10.80 -29.95 -11.67
N VAL A 364 -10.68 -29.01 -10.73
CA VAL A 364 -9.84 -29.12 -9.53
C VAL A 364 -10.76 -29.28 -8.31
N ALA A 365 -10.72 -30.43 -7.64
CA ALA A 365 -11.44 -30.64 -6.39
C ALA A 365 -10.73 -29.94 -5.22
N THR A 366 -11.49 -29.48 -4.22
CA THR A 366 -10.89 -28.81 -3.04
C THR A 366 -10.53 -29.80 -1.94
N MET A 367 -11.37 -30.84 -1.77
CA MET A 367 -11.17 -31.93 -0.81
C MET A 367 -11.14 -33.29 -1.52
N GLU A 368 -10.50 -34.29 -0.90
CA GLU A 368 -10.44 -35.66 -1.44
C GLU A 368 -11.84 -36.30 -1.57
N SER A 369 -12.76 -35.95 -0.67
CA SER A 369 -14.15 -36.42 -0.68
C SER A 369 -14.97 -35.90 -1.87
N GLU A 370 -14.54 -34.81 -2.51
CA GLU A 370 -15.22 -34.18 -3.66
C GLU A 370 -14.72 -34.70 -5.01
N VAL A 371 -13.76 -35.64 -5.01
CA VAL A 371 -13.18 -36.18 -6.24
C VAL A 371 -14.20 -37.09 -6.94
N VAL A 372 -14.64 -36.68 -8.13
CA VAL A 372 -15.53 -37.47 -8.98
C VAL A 372 -14.69 -38.23 -10.03
N PRO A 373 -14.67 -39.57 -10.01
CA PRO A 373 -13.91 -40.37 -10.98
C PRO A 373 -14.29 -40.04 -12.43
N GLY A 374 -13.29 -39.84 -13.29
CA GLY A 374 -13.48 -39.52 -14.71
C GLY A 374 -13.86 -38.07 -15.02
N VAL A 375 -14.15 -37.24 -14.01
CA VAL A 375 -14.47 -35.81 -14.18
C VAL A 375 -13.41 -34.92 -13.57
N THR A 376 -13.05 -35.19 -12.31
CA THR A 376 -12.02 -34.44 -11.57
C THR A 376 -10.63 -34.88 -12.04
N THR A 377 -9.81 -33.91 -12.41
CA THR A 377 -8.45 -34.16 -12.94
C THR A 377 -7.37 -33.84 -11.91
N HIS A 378 -7.65 -32.86 -11.04
CA HIS A 378 -6.69 -32.33 -10.08
C HIS A 378 -7.35 -32.15 -8.71
N LEU A 379 -6.51 -32.03 -7.68
CA LEU A 379 -6.91 -31.79 -6.30
C LEU A 379 -6.05 -30.66 -5.72
N GLU A 380 -6.65 -29.78 -4.93
CA GLU A 380 -5.92 -28.77 -4.17
C GLU A 380 -4.93 -29.42 -3.20
N LEU A 381 -3.76 -28.78 -2.99
CA LEU A 381 -2.78 -29.34 -2.04
C LEU A 381 -3.30 -29.30 -0.59
N PHE A 382 -3.99 -28.22 -0.26
CA PHE A 382 -4.64 -27.99 1.03
C PHE A 382 -5.90 -27.15 0.79
N PRO A 383 -7.00 -27.35 1.54
CA PRO A 383 -8.23 -26.55 1.40
C PRO A 383 -7.98 -25.03 1.57
N HIS A 384 -7.07 -24.66 2.48
CA HIS A 384 -6.71 -23.26 2.76
C HIS A 384 -5.72 -22.64 1.74
N SER A 385 -5.41 -23.33 0.63
CA SER A 385 -4.51 -22.82 -0.43
C SER A 385 -5.04 -21.55 -1.11
N ILE A 386 -6.33 -21.27 -0.98
CA ILE A 386 -6.98 -20.05 -1.47
C ILE A 386 -6.61 -18.79 -0.67
N LEU A 387 -6.06 -18.93 0.53
CA LEU A 387 -5.80 -17.80 1.43
C LEU A 387 -4.39 -17.21 1.24
N SER A 388 -4.23 -15.92 1.49
CA SER A 388 -2.93 -15.25 1.56
C SER A 388 -2.15 -15.70 2.79
N VAL A 389 -0.88 -15.31 2.88
CA VAL A 389 -0.08 -15.56 4.08
C VAL A 389 -0.74 -14.96 5.32
N VAL A 390 -1.27 -13.73 5.24
CA VAL A 390 -1.89 -13.05 6.38
C VAL A 390 -3.25 -13.67 6.73
N ALA A 391 -4.06 -13.99 5.74
CA ALA A 391 -5.37 -14.61 5.97
C ALA A 391 -5.24 -16.01 6.60
N ASN A 392 -4.19 -16.77 6.26
CA ASN A 392 -3.88 -18.07 6.89
C ASN A 392 -3.47 -17.97 8.36
N LEU A 393 -3.22 -16.77 8.91
CA LEU A 393 -2.90 -16.59 10.34
C LEU A 393 -4.15 -16.39 11.21
N ILE A 394 -5.33 -16.30 10.60
CA ILE A 394 -6.61 -16.12 11.28
C ILE A 394 -7.08 -17.51 11.76
N PRO A 395 -7.19 -17.75 13.09
CA PRO A 395 -7.70 -19.03 13.59
C PRO A 395 -9.18 -19.20 13.22
N PHE A 396 -9.57 -20.40 12.78
CA PHE A 396 -10.97 -20.75 12.50
C PHE A 396 -11.70 -19.71 11.62
N SER A 397 -11.03 -19.23 10.56
CA SER A 397 -11.56 -18.15 9.71
C SER A 397 -12.88 -18.51 9.01
N ASP A 398 -13.09 -19.79 8.76
CA ASP A 398 -14.29 -20.42 8.21
C ASP A 398 -15.53 -20.28 9.11
N HIS A 399 -15.34 -20.04 10.42
CA HIS A 399 -16.42 -19.77 11.37
C HIS A 399 -16.72 -18.27 11.58
N ASN A 400 -16.08 -17.38 10.83
CA ASN A 400 -16.33 -15.94 10.91
C ASN A 400 -17.04 -15.45 9.64
N GLN A 401 -17.85 -14.41 9.78
CA GLN A 401 -18.34 -13.68 8.62
C GLN A 401 -17.18 -13.07 7.82
N SER A 402 -17.19 -13.20 6.49
CA SER A 402 -16.10 -12.77 5.59
C SER A 402 -15.53 -11.35 5.84
N PRO A 403 -16.36 -10.30 6.06
CA PRO A 403 -15.83 -8.95 6.33
C PRO A 403 -14.93 -8.89 7.57
N ARG A 404 -15.14 -9.76 8.55
CA ARG A 404 -14.34 -9.82 9.79
C ARG A 404 -12.94 -10.37 9.53
N ASN A 405 -12.84 -11.37 8.66
CA ASN A 405 -11.55 -11.89 8.21
C ASN A 405 -10.79 -10.82 7.41
N MET A 406 -11.48 -10.07 6.54
CA MET A 406 -10.89 -8.96 5.80
C MET A 406 -10.37 -7.86 6.74
N TYR A 407 -11.18 -7.45 7.73
CA TYR A 407 -10.74 -6.50 8.75
C TYR A 407 -9.56 -7.03 9.56
N GLN A 408 -9.53 -8.31 9.89
CA GLN A 408 -8.40 -8.89 10.60
C GLN A 408 -7.10 -8.79 9.80
N CYS A 409 -7.13 -9.05 8.49
CA CYS A 409 -5.96 -8.86 7.63
C CYS A 409 -5.42 -7.42 7.71
N GLN A 410 -6.30 -6.43 7.81
CA GLN A 410 -5.91 -5.04 7.98
C GLN A 410 -5.41 -4.73 9.40
N MET A 411 -6.12 -5.20 10.43
CA MET A 411 -5.77 -4.95 11.83
C MET A 411 -4.42 -5.60 12.16
N GLY A 412 -4.19 -6.84 11.72
CA GLY A 412 -2.92 -7.56 11.83
C GLY A 412 -1.73 -6.79 11.25
N LYS A 413 -1.92 -6.05 10.15
CA LYS A 413 -0.91 -5.17 9.53
C LYS A 413 -0.70 -3.85 10.29
N GLN A 414 -1.55 -3.51 11.26
CA GLN A 414 -1.52 -2.26 12.04
C GLN A 414 -1.17 -2.46 13.52
N THR A 415 -0.96 -3.71 13.95
CA THR A 415 -0.62 -4.03 15.33
C THR A 415 0.78 -3.57 15.68
N MET A 416 1.00 -3.30 16.95
CA MET A 416 2.32 -3.23 17.53
C MET A 416 2.75 -4.65 17.86
N GLY A 417 3.95 -5.03 17.42
CA GLY A 417 4.53 -6.33 17.72
C GLY A 417 6.01 -6.19 18.00
N PHE A 418 6.76 -7.26 17.74
CA PHE A 418 8.21 -7.20 17.70
C PHE A 418 8.68 -7.11 16.24
N PRO A 419 9.03 -5.93 15.71
CA PRO A 419 9.18 -5.74 14.27
C PRO A 419 10.50 -6.30 13.71
N VAL A 420 11.60 -6.17 14.47
CA VAL A 420 12.94 -6.56 14.02
C VAL A 420 13.91 -6.70 15.20
N TYR A 421 14.80 -7.69 15.16
CA TYR A 421 15.79 -7.94 16.22
C TYR A 421 16.92 -6.92 16.27
N ASN A 422 17.47 -6.52 15.13
CA ASN A 422 18.58 -5.56 15.06
C ASN A 422 18.12 -4.09 15.08
N TYR A 423 16.99 -3.78 15.73
CA TYR A 423 16.46 -2.42 15.75
C TYR A 423 17.46 -1.39 16.34
N ARG A 424 18.35 -1.82 17.23
CA ARG A 424 19.43 -0.99 17.82
C ARG A 424 20.43 -0.50 16.78
N ASP A 425 20.74 -1.35 15.80
CA ASP A 425 21.69 -1.05 14.71
C ASP A 425 21.01 -0.29 13.57
N ARG A 426 19.69 -0.20 13.58
CA ARG A 426 18.89 0.48 12.57
C ARG A 426 18.56 1.93 12.96
N SER A 427 18.22 2.72 11.94
CA SER A 427 17.86 4.14 12.08
C SER A 427 16.56 4.40 11.33
N ASP A 428 15.54 3.59 11.61
CA ASP A 428 14.21 3.76 11.02
C ASP A 428 13.50 4.98 11.67
N ASN A 429 12.70 5.72 10.90
CA ASN A 429 12.03 6.93 11.40
C ASN A 429 11.12 6.66 12.60
N LYS A 430 10.37 5.55 12.57
CA LYS A 430 9.45 5.15 13.63
C LYS A 430 9.30 3.62 13.66
N LEU A 431 9.47 3.01 14.82
CA LEU A 431 9.17 1.60 15.08
C LEU A 431 8.25 1.48 16.30
N TYR A 432 7.40 0.46 16.30
CA TYR A 432 6.51 0.12 17.41
C TYR A 432 6.95 -1.21 18.00
N LEU A 433 7.34 -1.19 19.27
CA LEU A 433 7.88 -2.35 19.96
C LEU A 433 6.93 -2.76 21.09
N LEU A 434 6.42 -3.99 21.03
CA LEU A 434 5.76 -4.66 22.15
C LEU A 434 6.83 -5.38 22.98
N HIS A 435 6.85 -5.17 24.30
CA HIS A 435 7.95 -5.67 25.15
C HIS A 435 7.79 -7.12 25.58
N THR A 436 6.56 -7.54 25.88
CA THR A 436 6.26 -8.90 26.34
C THR A 436 5.27 -9.61 25.39
N PRO A 437 5.61 -9.73 24.10
CA PRO A 437 4.76 -10.46 23.17
C PRO A 437 4.81 -11.97 23.49
N GLN A 438 3.74 -12.70 23.20
CA GLN A 438 3.63 -14.14 23.47
C GLN A 438 3.33 -14.90 22.18
N SER A 439 3.56 -16.20 22.19
CA SER A 439 3.04 -17.09 21.15
C SER A 439 1.55 -17.37 21.40
N PRO A 440 0.69 -17.38 20.38
CA PRO A 440 -0.70 -17.78 20.54
C PRO A 440 -0.83 -19.27 20.87
N LEU A 441 -1.62 -19.61 21.89
CA LEU A 441 -1.91 -21.01 22.26
C LEU A 441 -2.71 -21.76 21.18
N VAL A 442 -3.51 -21.03 20.42
CA VAL A 442 -4.36 -21.52 19.34
C VAL A 442 -3.83 -20.93 18.04
N ARG A 443 -3.17 -21.73 17.20
CA ARG A 443 -2.45 -21.19 16.04
C ARG A 443 -2.57 -22.10 14.82
N PRO A 444 -2.84 -21.56 13.62
CA PRO A 444 -2.81 -22.35 12.39
C PRO A 444 -1.43 -22.91 12.12
N ARG A 445 -1.35 -24.06 11.44
CA ARG A 445 -0.08 -24.69 11.02
C ARG A 445 0.82 -23.75 10.21
N MET A 446 0.22 -22.84 9.44
CA MET A 446 0.96 -21.84 8.66
C MET A 446 1.73 -20.83 9.54
N TYR A 447 1.31 -20.59 10.79
CA TYR A 447 2.03 -19.75 11.73
C TYR A 447 3.45 -20.31 11.99
N ASP A 448 3.54 -21.62 12.19
CA ASP A 448 4.80 -22.32 12.45
C ASP A 448 5.62 -22.47 11.16
N PHE A 449 4.97 -22.73 10.03
CA PHE A 449 5.64 -22.79 8.71
C PHE A 449 6.38 -21.48 8.38
N TYR A 450 5.78 -20.33 8.67
CA TYR A 450 6.41 -19.02 8.48
C TYR A 450 7.27 -18.56 9.67
N SER A 451 7.43 -19.40 10.70
CA SER A 451 8.21 -19.10 11.91
C SER A 451 7.81 -17.77 12.57
N MET A 452 6.50 -17.51 12.63
CA MET A 452 5.95 -16.25 13.14
C MET A 452 6.24 -16.01 14.63
N ASP A 453 6.64 -17.05 15.38
CA ASP A 453 7.17 -16.95 16.75
C ASP A 453 8.43 -16.09 16.86
N SER A 454 9.14 -15.88 15.74
CA SER A 454 10.25 -14.92 15.71
C SER A 454 9.78 -13.47 15.74
N TYR A 455 8.52 -13.19 15.40
CA TYR A 455 7.96 -11.85 15.33
C TYR A 455 6.53 -11.80 15.89
N PRO A 456 6.35 -12.14 17.17
CA PRO A 456 5.03 -12.18 17.79
C PRO A 456 4.42 -10.77 17.87
N VAL A 457 3.10 -10.72 17.78
CA VAL A 457 2.33 -9.47 17.52
C VAL A 457 1.27 -9.16 18.58
N GLY A 458 1.27 -9.88 19.70
CA GLY A 458 0.19 -9.84 20.68
C GLY A 458 0.49 -10.64 21.94
N THR A 459 -0.54 -10.82 22.76
CA THR A 459 -0.48 -11.49 24.07
C THR A 459 -1.74 -12.33 24.28
N ASN A 460 -1.62 -13.49 24.92
CA ASN A 460 -2.80 -14.24 25.37
C ASN A 460 -3.42 -13.52 26.56
N ALA A 461 -4.73 -13.32 26.54
CA ALA A 461 -5.48 -12.64 27.60
C ALA A 461 -6.64 -13.51 28.06
N ILE A 462 -6.94 -13.48 29.36
CA ILE A 462 -8.16 -14.08 29.90
C ILE A 462 -9.31 -13.14 29.62
N VAL A 463 -10.29 -13.59 28.84
CA VAL A 463 -11.44 -12.79 28.41
C VAL A 463 -12.70 -13.35 29.02
N ALA A 464 -13.46 -12.50 29.71
CA ALA A 464 -14.82 -12.79 30.14
C ALA A 464 -15.82 -12.09 29.22
N VAL A 465 -16.75 -12.87 28.65
CA VAL A 465 -17.84 -12.33 27.84
C VAL A 465 -19.02 -12.02 28.76
N ILE A 466 -19.09 -10.78 29.22
CA ILE A 466 -20.05 -10.32 30.23
C ILE A 466 -20.39 -8.84 30.05
N SER A 467 -21.66 -8.49 30.30
CA SER A 467 -22.08 -7.09 30.51
C SER A 467 -22.09 -6.83 32.01
N TYR A 468 -21.08 -6.13 32.53
CA TYR A 468 -20.90 -5.91 33.97
C TYR A 468 -20.72 -4.44 34.32
N SER A 469 -19.75 -3.78 33.66
CA SER A 469 -19.33 -2.43 34.00
C SER A 469 -20.28 -1.32 33.55
N GLY A 470 -21.04 -1.56 32.47
CA GLY A 470 -21.76 -0.53 31.72
C GLY A 470 -20.88 0.37 30.84
N TYR A 471 -19.56 0.28 30.97
CA TYR A 471 -18.57 1.05 30.18
C TYR A 471 -18.02 0.26 28.97
N ASP A 472 -18.55 -0.94 28.73
CA ASP A 472 -18.18 -1.88 27.66
C ASP A 472 -19.19 -1.92 26.50
N MET A 473 -20.12 -0.96 26.43
CA MET A 473 -21.07 -0.83 25.32
C MET A 473 -20.42 -0.25 24.06
N GLU A 474 -21.00 -0.48 22.88
CA GLU A 474 -20.59 0.15 21.61
C GLU A 474 -19.07 0.06 21.32
N ASP A 475 -18.57 -1.17 21.15
CA ASP A 475 -17.18 -1.50 20.83
C ASP A 475 -16.15 -1.08 21.90
N ALA A 476 -16.60 -0.74 23.10
CA ALA A 476 -15.72 -0.57 24.23
C ALA A 476 -15.32 -1.92 24.83
N MET A 477 -14.14 -1.95 25.45
CA MET A 477 -13.70 -3.04 26.30
C MET A 477 -13.08 -2.49 27.58
N ILE A 478 -13.12 -3.30 28.62
CA ILE A 478 -12.50 -3.01 29.91
C ILE A 478 -11.21 -3.81 30.02
N VAL A 479 -10.17 -3.18 30.53
CA VAL A 479 -8.92 -3.87 30.87
C VAL A 479 -8.72 -3.81 32.38
N ASN A 480 -8.31 -4.93 32.96
CA ASN A 480 -7.97 -5.04 34.37
C ASN A 480 -6.77 -4.12 34.69
N LYS A 481 -6.99 -3.19 35.63
CA LYS A 481 -5.97 -2.23 36.06
C LYS A 481 -4.73 -2.92 36.64
N SER A 482 -4.89 -3.98 37.42
CA SER A 482 -3.75 -4.72 37.97
C SER A 482 -2.97 -5.50 36.91
N SER A 483 -3.63 -6.07 35.90
CA SER A 483 -2.93 -6.66 34.75
C SER A 483 -2.14 -5.61 33.99
N TRP A 484 -2.72 -4.42 33.81
CA TRP A 484 -2.05 -3.26 33.22
C TRP A 484 -0.81 -2.80 34.02
N GLU A 485 -0.92 -2.69 35.36
CA GLU A 485 0.21 -2.33 36.24
C GLU A 485 1.35 -3.36 36.20
N ARG A 486 1.03 -4.64 35.96
CA ARG A 486 2.00 -5.73 35.77
C ARG A 486 2.62 -5.77 34.37
N GLY A 487 2.25 -4.85 33.49
CA GLY A 487 2.85 -4.70 32.16
C GLY A 487 2.03 -5.28 30.99
N PHE A 488 0.74 -5.58 31.19
CA PHE A 488 -0.13 -6.07 30.10
C PHE A 488 -0.07 -5.14 28.87
N ALA A 489 0.33 -5.71 27.73
CA ALA A 489 0.49 -5.02 26.45
C ALA A 489 1.36 -3.74 26.48
N TYR A 490 2.35 -3.68 27.39
CA TYR A 490 3.31 -2.58 27.45
C TYR A 490 4.17 -2.49 26.18
N GLY A 491 4.33 -1.28 25.66
CA GLY A 491 5.10 -1.03 24.44
C GLY A 491 5.95 0.23 24.50
N SER A 492 6.79 0.41 23.49
CA SER A 492 7.56 1.62 23.27
C SER A 492 7.58 1.98 21.80
N VAL A 493 7.67 3.27 21.51
CA VAL A 493 7.84 3.78 20.16
C VAL A 493 9.28 4.28 20.04
N ILE A 494 10.02 3.70 19.11
CA ILE A 494 11.37 4.13 18.80
C ILE A 494 11.26 5.15 17.66
N LYS A 495 11.78 6.36 17.85
CA LYS A 495 11.78 7.45 16.87
C LYS A 495 13.22 7.84 16.59
N MET A 496 13.57 8.07 15.33
CA MET A 496 14.89 8.56 14.97
C MET A 496 14.76 9.97 14.38
N GLU A 497 15.58 10.89 14.88
CA GLU A 497 15.74 12.22 14.31
C GLU A 497 17.14 12.34 13.68
N SER A 498 17.17 12.53 12.35
CA SER A 498 18.41 12.78 11.61
C SER A 498 18.67 14.27 11.57
N ILE A 499 19.75 14.69 12.22
CA ILE A 499 20.19 16.08 12.26
C ILE A 499 21.35 16.23 11.29
N ASP A 500 21.19 17.15 10.33
CA ASP A 500 22.22 17.48 9.36
C ASP A 500 22.46 19.00 9.35
N LEU A 501 23.63 19.41 9.84
CA LEU A 501 24.03 20.82 9.90
C LEU A 501 24.33 21.40 8.51
N SER A 502 24.62 20.57 7.51
CA SER A 502 24.84 21.05 6.13
C SER A 502 23.58 21.67 5.52
N LEU A 503 22.39 21.24 5.94
CA LEU A 503 21.12 21.80 5.52
C LEU A 503 20.81 23.16 6.17
N LYS A 504 21.45 23.44 7.32
CA LYS A 504 21.31 24.71 8.04
C LYS A 504 22.34 25.75 7.63
N ALA A 505 23.43 25.32 7.01
CA ALA A 505 24.41 26.23 6.44
C ALA A 505 23.78 27.00 5.26
N ASN A 506 23.84 28.33 5.30
CA ASN A 506 23.61 29.12 4.09
C ASN A 506 24.71 28.77 3.07
N ARG A 507 24.40 28.82 1.76
CA ARG A 507 25.36 28.53 0.68
C ARG A 507 26.66 29.31 0.90
N GLY A 508 27.70 28.63 1.40
CA GLY A 508 29.03 29.21 1.68
C GLY A 508 29.56 29.04 3.10
N ASP A 509 28.72 28.76 4.12
CA ASP A 509 29.15 28.66 5.52
C ASP A 509 29.31 27.21 5.99
N ASP A 510 30.39 26.55 5.54
CA ASP A 510 30.65 25.12 5.76
C ASP A 510 31.26 24.80 7.15
N ASN A 511 31.16 25.75 8.10
CA ASN A 511 31.90 25.76 9.37
C ASN A 511 31.06 25.48 10.62
N LEU A 512 29.81 25.04 10.45
CA LEU A 512 28.99 24.53 11.55
C LEU A 512 29.44 23.13 11.97
N VAL A 513 29.66 22.93 13.27
CA VAL A 513 30.00 21.64 13.88
C VAL A 513 29.23 21.45 15.19
N PHE A 514 28.96 20.20 15.57
CA PHE A 514 28.42 19.92 16.89
C PHE A 514 29.43 20.29 17.98
N GLY A 515 28.94 20.86 19.07
CA GLY A 515 29.75 21.31 20.20
C GLY A 515 28.95 22.18 21.16
N ALA A 516 29.29 22.11 22.44
CA ALA A 516 28.74 22.98 23.48
C ALA A 516 29.80 23.93 24.04
N ARG A 517 29.38 25.11 24.53
CA ARG A 517 30.30 26.04 25.21
C ARG A 517 30.67 25.49 26.59
N PRO A 518 31.97 25.44 26.95
CA PRO A 518 32.38 25.03 28.30
C PRO A 518 31.76 25.95 29.37
N GLY A 519 31.01 25.37 30.30
CA GLY A 519 30.43 26.09 31.45
C GLY A 519 29.08 26.78 31.19
N ASP A 520 28.36 26.47 30.10
CA ASP A 520 26.98 26.95 29.93
C ASP A 520 26.02 26.18 30.88
N PRO A 521 25.44 26.84 31.89
CA PRO A 521 24.56 26.19 32.86
C PRO A 521 23.28 25.63 32.23
N ASN A 522 22.85 26.14 31.07
CA ASN A 522 21.64 25.67 30.39
C ASN A 522 21.82 24.31 29.69
N VAL A 523 23.06 23.83 29.57
CA VAL A 523 23.43 22.70 28.72
C VAL A 523 24.07 21.56 29.53
N ALA A 524 24.73 21.90 30.64
CA ALA A 524 25.64 21.03 31.40
C ALA A 524 25.00 19.74 31.97
N GLU A 525 23.69 19.71 32.22
CA GLU A 525 23.03 18.53 32.81
C GLU A 525 22.60 17.48 31.76
N LYS A 526 22.45 17.89 30.50
CA LYS A 526 21.75 17.09 29.48
C LYS A 526 22.60 16.80 28.26
N LEU A 527 23.48 17.73 27.86
CA LEU A 527 24.40 17.54 26.74
C LEU A 527 25.85 17.40 27.23
N ASP A 528 26.61 16.58 26.52
CA ASP A 528 28.04 16.42 26.69
C ASP A 528 28.81 17.55 25.97
N ALA A 529 30.13 17.59 26.14
CA ALA A 529 31.01 18.61 25.56
C ALA A 529 30.95 18.66 24.01
N ASP A 530 30.60 17.55 23.38
CA ASP A 530 30.39 17.43 21.94
C ASP A 530 29.06 18.03 21.46
N GLY A 531 28.22 18.55 22.37
CA GLY A 531 26.92 19.14 22.07
C GLY A 531 25.83 18.11 21.80
N LEU A 532 26.02 16.83 22.13
CA LEU A 532 25.05 15.76 21.99
C LEU A 532 24.52 15.30 23.35
N PRO A 533 23.30 14.75 23.42
CA PRO A 533 22.71 14.36 24.70
C PRO A 533 23.31 13.05 25.23
N PHE A 534 23.31 12.85 26.55
CA PHE A 534 23.75 11.58 27.13
C PHE A 534 22.80 10.43 26.77
N ILE A 535 23.34 9.24 26.46
CA ILE A 535 22.55 8.03 26.29
C ILE A 535 21.88 7.68 27.64
N GLY A 536 20.58 7.40 27.60
CA GLY A 536 19.74 7.18 28.78
C GLY A 536 19.13 8.45 29.36
N SER A 537 19.51 9.64 28.88
CA SER A 537 18.90 10.88 29.35
C SER A 537 17.41 10.94 29.01
N ILE A 538 16.62 11.38 29.98
CA ILE A 538 15.19 11.64 29.83
C ILE A 538 15.02 13.08 29.34
N LEU A 539 14.43 13.25 28.16
CA LEU A 539 14.18 14.53 27.52
C LEU A 539 12.71 14.92 27.64
N GLN A 540 12.46 16.10 28.19
CA GLN A 540 11.16 16.74 28.30
C GLN A 540 11.04 17.93 27.33
N PRO A 541 9.83 18.37 26.97
CA PRO A 541 9.65 19.53 26.10
C PRO A 541 10.35 20.76 26.71
N GLY A 542 11.27 21.37 25.96
CA GLY A 542 12.07 22.51 26.45
C GLY A 542 13.46 22.14 26.99
N ASP A 543 13.78 20.86 27.16
CA ASP A 543 15.16 20.43 27.47
C ASP A 543 16.09 20.67 26.26
N PRO A 544 17.39 20.95 26.47
CA PRO A 544 18.35 21.04 25.38
C PRO A 544 18.48 19.67 24.70
N PHE A 545 18.36 19.64 23.37
CA PHE A 545 18.38 18.41 22.57
C PHE A 545 19.73 18.19 21.87
N TYR A 546 20.28 19.24 21.26
CA TYR A 546 21.66 19.27 20.76
C TYR A 546 22.15 20.71 20.66
N SER A 547 23.46 20.90 20.66
CA SER A 547 24.12 22.19 20.46
C SER A 547 25.12 22.10 19.32
N TYR A 548 25.26 23.20 18.58
CA TYR A 548 26.24 23.33 17.51
C TYR A 548 26.86 24.71 17.53
N MET A 549 28.10 24.82 17.07
CA MET A 549 28.88 26.04 17.06
C MET A 549 29.30 26.42 15.65
N ASN A 550 29.37 27.72 15.38
CA ASN A 550 29.99 28.24 14.17
C ASN A 550 31.47 28.52 14.47
N LEU A 551 32.37 27.82 13.78
CA LEU A 551 33.81 27.99 13.98
C LEU A 551 34.35 29.36 13.55
N ASN A 552 33.64 30.08 12.68
CA ASN A 552 34.04 31.42 12.22
C ASN A 552 33.73 32.50 13.24
N THR A 553 32.53 32.47 13.84
CA THR A 553 32.05 33.50 14.77
C THR A 553 32.24 33.11 16.23
N GLY A 554 32.46 31.83 16.53
CA GLY A 554 32.48 31.28 17.89
C GLY A 554 31.10 31.22 18.56
N GLU A 555 30.03 31.56 17.83
CA GLU A 555 28.66 31.53 18.35
C GLU A 555 28.15 30.09 18.50
N THR A 556 27.48 29.82 19.61
CA THR A 556 26.87 28.53 19.93
C THR A 556 25.35 28.62 19.86
N PHE A 557 24.73 27.65 19.21
CA PHE A 557 23.29 27.54 19.02
C PHE A 557 22.77 26.25 19.63
N THR A 558 21.93 26.38 20.65
CA THR A 558 21.27 25.24 21.30
C THR A 558 19.87 25.05 20.74
N VAL A 559 19.57 23.83 20.32
CA VAL A 559 18.24 23.44 19.85
C VAL A 559 17.57 22.64 20.96
N TYR A 560 16.37 23.07 21.34
CA TYR A 560 15.58 22.44 22.38
C TYR A 560 14.67 21.35 21.83
N TYR A 561 14.34 20.38 22.67
CA TYR A 561 13.48 19.27 22.35
C TYR A 561 12.04 19.74 22.14
N LYS A 562 11.53 19.56 20.92
CA LYS A 562 10.23 20.10 20.48
C LYS A 562 9.06 19.14 20.68
N ASN A 563 9.33 17.85 20.82
CA ASN A 563 8.24 16.87 20.91
C ASN A 563 7.56 17.00 22.28
N LYS A 564 6.23 16.93 22.29
CA LYS A 564 5.41 17.04 23.52
C LYS A 564 5.52 15.81 24.43
N GLU A 565 6.13 14.73 23.96
CA GLU A 565 6.20 13.45 24.64
C GLU A 565 7.57 13.25 25.25
N VAL A 566 7.63 12.71 26.46
CA VAL A 566 8.92 12.37 27.09
C VAL A 566 9.62 11.29 26.27
N GLY A 567 10.87 11.58 25.87
CA GLY A 567 11.72 10.67 25.11
C GLY A 567 12.95 10.29 25.91
N ILE A 568 13.37 9.03 25.84
CA ILE A 568 14.63 8.56 26.43
C ILE A 568 15.64 8.40 25.30
N VAL A 569 16.82 8.98 25.42
CA VAL A 569 17.88 8.80 24.41
C VAL A 569 18.37 7.35 24.45
N ASP A 570 18.15 6.62 23.36
CA ASP A 570 18.45 5.17 23.28
C ASP A 570 19.78 4.91 22.56
N ASN A 571 20.04 5.64 21.46
CA ASN A 571 21.26 5.49 20.67
C ASN A 571 21.60 6.80 19.95
N ILE A 572 22.90 7.06 19.72
CA ILE A 572 23.39 8.19 18.95
C ILE A 572 24.40 7.66 17.93
N LYS A 573 24.14 7.89 16.65
CA LYS A 573 25.02 7.48 15.56
C LYS A 573 25.63 8.68 14.89
N LEU A 574 26.96 8.73 14.88
CA LEU A 574 27.74 9.75 14.21
C LEU A 574 27.90 9.38 12.73
N CYS A 575 27.45 10.25 11.83
CA CYS A 575 27.50 10.03 10.40
C CYS A 575 28.55 10.96 9.77
N SER A 576 29.64 10.38 9.26
CA SER A 576 30.65 11.12 8.49
C SER A 576 30.43 10.96 6.99
N ASN A 577 31.21 11.68 6.18
CA ASN A 577 31.25 11.49 4.74
C ASN A 577 31.98 10.18 4.38
N ASP A 578 31.72 9.65 3.17
CA ASP A 578 32.32 8.41 2.68
C ASP A 578 33.87 8.42 2.65
N ARG A 579 34.47 9.61 2.68
CA ARG A 579 35.93 9.81 2.68
C ARG A 579 36.56 9.81 4.08
N GLY A 580 35.77 9.84 5.14
CA GLY A 580 36.24 9.84 6.54
C GLY A 580 37.01 11.10 6.98
N THR A 581 37.18 12.09 6.09
CA THR A 581 37.94 13.33 6.32
C THR A 581 37.06 14.55 6.60
N GLY A 582 35.73 14.36 6.61
CA GLY A 582 34.77 15.44 6.87
C GLY A 582 34.62 15.78 8.37
N LYS A 583 34.27 17.04 8.65
CA LYS A 583 33.82 17.46 9.99
C LYS A 583 32.50 16.74 10.35
N LEU A 584 32.28 16.48 11.64
CA LEU A 584 31.02 15.91 12.13
C LEU A 584 29.87 16.89 11.91
N LYS A 585 29.06 16.60 10.89
CA LYS A 585 27.93 17.45 10.47
C LYS A 585 26.59 16.75 10.51
N LYS A 586 26.59 15.42 10.58
CA LYS A 586 25.38 14.61 10.59
C LYS A 586 25.39 13.64 11.76
N VAL A 587 24.30 13.64 12.52
CA VAL A 587 24.09 12.74 13.65
C VAL A 587 22.66 12.22 13.60
N CYS A 588 22.47 10.95 13.91
CA CYS A 588 21.14 10.35 14.09
C CYS A 588 20.94 10.06 15.57
N ILE A 589 19.97 10.75 16.19
CA ILE A 589 19.60 10.53 17.59
C ILE A 589 18.34 9.68 17.63
N THR A 590 18.44 8.50 18.23
CA THR A 590 17.32 7.57 18.43
C THR A 590 16.74 7.77 19.82
N LEU A 591 15.43 8.00 19.88
CA LEU A 591 14.65 8.22 21.08
C LEU A 591 13.67 7.05 21.28
N ARG A 592 13.61 6.54 22.50
CA ARG A 592 12.62 5.56 22.94
C ARG A 592 11.55 6.28 23.77
N VAL A 593 10.32 6.26 23.26
CA VAL A 593 9.15 6.83 23.93
C VAL A 593 8.35 5.69 24.57
N PRO A 594 8.30 5.59 25.92
CA PRO A 594 7.51 4.57 26.58
C PRO A 594 6.02 4.79 26.36
N ARG A 595 5.26 3.72 26.12
CA ARG A 595 3.83 3.76 25.81
C ARG A 595 3.07 2.66 26.54
N ASN A 596 2.61 2.95 27.76
CA ASN A 596 1.58 2.12 28.40
C ASN A 596 0.28 2.22 27.61
N PRO A 597 -0.59 1.19 27.62
CA PRO A 597 -1.96 1.33 27.15
C PRO A 597 -2.67 2.45 27.92
N THR A 598 -3.33 3.36 27.21
CA THR A 598 -4.13 4.43 27.82
C THR A 598 -5.59 4.34 27.40
N VAL A 599 -6.50 4.91 28.18
CA VAL A 599 -7.92 5.01 27.80
C VAL A 599 -8.05 5.60 26.40
N GLY A 600 -8.83 4.92 25.57
CA GLY A 600 -9.08 5.19 24.17
C GLY A 600 -8.12 4.50 23.20
N ASP A 601 -7.05 3.86 23.67
CA ASP A 601 -6.22 2.98 22.85
C ASP A 601 -7.04 1.79 22.34
N LYS A 602 -6.64 1.26 21.18
CA LYS A 602 -7.39 0.22 20.49
C LYS A 602 -6.68 -1.13 20.61
N PHE A 603 -7.48 -2.12 20.94
CA PHE A 603 -7.11 -3.52 20.95
C PHE A 603 -7.99 -4.29 19.96
N ALA A 604 -7.50 -5.42 19.49
CA ALA A 604 -8.27 -6.30 18.64
C ALA A 604 -7.95 -7.76 18.94
N SER A 605 -8.96 -8.64 18.93
CA SER A 605 -8.72 -10.07 18.79
C SER A 605 -8.33 -10.41 17.35
N ARG A 606 -7.98 -11.67 17.09
CA ARG A 606 -7.67 -12.14 15.72
C ARG A 606 -8.91 -12.38 14.85
N HIS A 607 -10.09 -11.91 15.25
CA HIS A 607 -11.35 -12.13 14.53
C HIS A 607 -11.97 -10.84 14.01
N GLY A 608 -11.17 -9.78 13.83
CA GLY A 608 -11.68 -8.46 13.43
C GLY A 608 -12.58 -7.81 14.49
N GLN A 609 -12.52 -8.28 15.75
CA GLN A 609 -13.17 -7.65 16.90
C GLN A 609 -12.25 -6.61 17.48
N LYS A 610 -12.35 -5.39 16.95
CA LYS A 610 -11.65 -4.23 17.48
C LYS A 610 -12.49 -3.61 18.57
N GLY A 611 -11.86 -3.31 19.70
CA GLY A 611 -12.48 -2.47 20.72
C GLY A 611 -11.55 -1.41 21.28
N ILE A 612 -12.16 -0.43 21.91
CA ILE A 612 -11.49 0.72 22.52
C ILE A 612 -11.40 0.47 24.02
N LEU A 613 -10.22 0.62 24.59
CA LEU A 613 -10.05 0.60 26.05
C LEU A 613 -10.84 1.76 26.66
N SER A 614 -11.99 1.48 27.27
CA SER A 614 -12.87 2.50 27.83
C SER A 614 -12.45 2.90 29.24
N GLN A 615 -12.14 1.90 30.07
CA GLN A 615 -11.70 2.14 31.44
C GLN A 615 -10.71 1.06 31.90
N LEU A 616 -9.75 1.48 32.72
CA LEU A 616 -8.93 0.58 33.52
C LEU A 616 -9.72 0.28 34.80
N TRP A 617 -10.24 -0.94 34.93
CA TRP A 617 -11.12 -1.30 36.04
C TRP A 617 -10.31 -1.86 37.21
N PRO A 618 -10.51 -1.34 38.44
CA PRO A 618 -9.81 -1.85 39.62
C PRO A 618 -10.09 -3.33 39.85
N VAL A 619 -9.07 -4.09 40.27
CA VAL A 619 -9.17 -5.55 40.42
C VAL A 619 -10.16 -5.94 41.52
N GLU A 620 -10.27 -5.12 42.55
CA GLU A 620 -11.20 -5.26 43.66
C GLU A 620 -12.67 -5.24 43.21
N ASP A 621 -12.99 -4.49 42.15
CA ASP A 621 -14.34 -4.36 41.63
C ASP A 621 -14.63 -5.30 40.44
N MET A 622 -13.61 -5.99 39.93
CA MET A 622 -13.75 -6.93 38.81
C MET A 622 -14.50 -8.20 39.24
N PRO A 623 -15.27 -8.83 38.34
CA PRO A 623 -15.83 -10.15 38.64
C PRO A 623 -14.71 -11.20 38.70
N PHE A 624 -14.85 -12.18 39.59
CA PHE A 624 -13.87 -13.25 39.79
C PHE A 624 -14.53 -14.63 39.72
N THR A 625 -13.78 -15.64 39.28
CA THR A 625 -14.26 -17.03 39.20
C THR A 625 -14.24 -17.73 40.56
N GLU A 626 -14.87 -18.90 40.68
CA GLU A 626 -14.79 -19.77 41.87
C GLU A 626 -13.36 -19.99 42.38
N ASN A 627 -12.40 -20.12 41.45
CA ASN A 627 -10.99 -20.34 41.75
C ASN A 627 -10.24 -19.03 42.09
N GLY A 628 -10.92 -17.89 42.17
CA GLY A 628 -10.35 -16.57 42.43
C GLY A 628 -9.61 -15.94 41.25
N MET A 629 -9.82 -16.43 40.02
CA MET A 629 -9.22 -15.82 38.83
C MET A 629 -9.99 -14.57 38.42
N VAL A 630 -9.27 -13.50 38.11
CA VAL A 630 -9.83 -12.25 37.61
C VAL A 630 -9.45 -12.10 36.13
N PRO A 631 -10.40 -11.85 35.21
CA PRO A 631 -10.10 -11.71 33.80
C PRO A 631 -9.26 -10.47 33.51
N ASP A 632 -8.48 -10.51 32.43
CA ASP A 632 -7.70 -9.38 31.95
C ASP A 632 -8.56 -8.40 31.16
N ILE A 633 -9.53 -8.93 30.40
CA ILE A 633 -10.42 -8.16 29.53
C ILE A 633 -11.88 -8.56 29.81
N LEU A 634 -12.76 -7.56 29.98
CA LEU A 634 -14.20 -7.77 29.85
C LEU A 634 -14.65 -7.35 28.45
N PHE A 635 -15.36 -8.25 27.78
CA PHE A 635 -15.92 -8.02 26.46
C PHE A 635 -17.44 -8.16 26.50
N ASN A 636 -18.15 -7.19 25.94
CA ASN A 636 -19.60 -7.18 26.00
C ASN A 636 -20.22 -8.20 25.03
N PRO A 637 -21.13 -9.09 25.48
CA PRO A 637 -21.80 -10.09 24.64
C PRO A 637 -22.58 -9.48 23.46
N HIS A 638 -23.07 -8.24 23.56
CA HIS A 638 -23.80 -7.57 22.47
C HIS A 638 -22.92 -7.30 21.24
N GLY A 639 -21.59 -7.44 21.36
CA GLY A 639 -20.66 -7.36 20.25
C GLY A 639 -20.65 -8.57 19.32
N PHE A 640 -21.32 -9.69 19.66
CA PHE A 640 -21.35 -10.91 18.84
C PHE A 640 -22.49 -10.99 17.81
N PRO A 641 -23.77 -10.70 18.15
CA PRO A 641 -24.89 -10.93 17.22
C PRO A 641 -24.76 -10.21 15.88
N SER A 642 -24.30 -8.95 15.87
CA SER A 642 -24.13 -8.16 14.65
C SER A 642 -22.86 -8.51 13.87
N ARG A 643 -21.90 -9.19 14.50
CA ARG A 643 -20.57 -9.46 13.93
C ARG A 643 -20.36 -10.89 13.51
N MET A 644 -21.07 -11.82 14.13
CA MET A 644 -21.05 -13.25 13.82
C MET A 644 -19.62 -13.81 13.79
N THR A 645 -18.81 -13.45 14.81
CA THR A 645 -17.41 -13.85 14.97
C THR A 645 -17.30 -15.09 15.86
N ILE A 646 -17.92 -16.19 15.42
CA ILE A 646 -18.00 -17.44 16.20
C ILE A 646 -16.61 -18.07 16.39
N GLY A 647 -15.69 -17.86 15.45
CA GLY A 647 -14.30 -18.30 15.60
C GLY A 647 -13.63 -17.79 16.87
N MET A 648 -13.99 -16.61 17.39
CA MET A 648 -13.44 -16.08 18.65
C MET A 648 -13.93 -16.87 19.87
N LEU A 649 -15.17 -17.37 19.84
CA LEU A 649 -15.70 -18.21 20.92
C LEU A 649 -15.02 -19.58 20.90
N ILE A 650 -14.79 -20.14 19.71
CA ILE A 650 -14.02 -21.38 19.54
C ILE A 650 -12.57 -21.18 20.02
N GLU A 651 -11.92 -20.08 19.63
CA GLU A 651 -10.56 -19.72 20.11
C GLU A 651 -10.53 -19.63 21.63
N SER A 652 -11.54 -19.02 22.26
CA SER A 652 -11.63 -18.88 23.72
C SER A 652 -11.66 -20.23 24.44
N MET A 653 -12.50 -21.17 23.97
CA MET A 653 -12.57 -22.53 24.53
C MET A 653 -11.28 -23.32 24.29
N ALA A 654 -10.77 -23.27 23.06
CA ALA A 654 -9.53 -23.94 22.67
C ALA A 654 -8.34 -23.40 23.46
N GLY A 655 -8.23 -22.08 23.63
CA GLY A 655 -7.14 -21.44 24.37
C GLY A 655 -7.17 -21.76 25.85
N LYS A 656 -8.37 -21.82 26.45
CA LYS A 656 -8.54 -22.27 27.84
C LYS A 656 -8.10 -23.72 28.02
N SER A 657 -8.57 -24.61 27.15
CA SER A 657 -8.18 -26.01 27.14
C SER A 657 -6.66 -26.18 26.94
N ALA A 658 -6.07 -25.40 26.03
CA ALA A 658 -4.63 -25.39 25.74
C ALA A 658 -3.81 -25.02 26.98
N ALA A 659 -4.24 -23.98 27.71
CA ALA A 659 -3.59 -23.54 28.93
C ALA A 659 -3.63 -24.60 30.04
N LEU A 660 -4.73 -25.36 30.15
CA LEU A 660 -4.91 -26.39 31.18
C LEU A 660 -4.08 -27.65 30.90
N HIS A 661 -4.05 -28.09 29.64
CA HIS A 661 -3.36 -29.31 29.22
C HIS A 661 -1.89 -29.08 28.84
N GLY A 662 -1.45 -27.82 28.73
CA GLY A 662 -0.09 -27.47 28.33
C GLY A 662 0.22 -27.78 26.86
N VAL A 663 -0.79 -27.68 25.99
CA VAL A 663 -0.69 -27.99 24.56
C VAL A 663 -0.99 -26.76 23.70
N CYS A 664 -0.55 -26.77 22.45
CA CYS A 664 -0.98 -25.80 21.44
C CYS A 664 -1.93 -26.48 20.45
N TYR A 665 -3.07 -25.88 20.15
CA TYR A 665 -4.03 -26.43 19.20
C TYR A 665 -3.86 -25.84 17.80
N ASP A 666 -4.03 -26.70 16.79
CA ASP A 666 -4.11 -26.28 15.40
C ASP A 666 -5.45 -25.59 15.14
N ALA A 667 -5.38 -24.40 14.56
CA ALA A 667 -6.53 -23.57 14.21
C ALA A 667 -6.66 -23.31 12.71
N THR A 668 -6.06 -24.17 11.90
CA THR A 668 -6.14 -24.11 10.44
C THR A 668 -7.60 -24.22 10.00
N PRO A 669 -8.09 -23.34 9.10
CA PRO A 669 -9.48 -23.39 8.66
C PRO A 669 -9.78 -24.66 7.85
N PHE A 670 -11.04 -25.08 7.83
CA PHE A 670 -11.54 -26.28 7.15
C PHE A 670 -11.02 -27.61 7.73
N THR A 671 -10.59 -27.60 8.99
CA THR A 671 -10.18 -28.81 9.72
C THR A 671 -11.35 -29.55 10.35
N PHE A 672 -12.30 -28.79 10.92
CA PHE A 672 -13.54 -29.32 11.49
C PHE A 672 -14.65 -29.37 10.44
N SER A 673 -15.63 -30.23 10.67
CA SER A 673 -16.81 -30.41 9.82
C SER A 673 -18.09 -30.28 10.63
N GLU A 674 -19.25 -30.38 9.98
CA GLU A 674 -20.53 -30.40 10.69
C GLU A 674 -20.70 -31.68 11.55
N GLU A 675 -20.12 -32.80 11.11
CA GLU A 675 -20.16 -34.08 11.85
C GLU A 675 -19.14 -34.09 13.00
N ASP A 676 -17.94 -33.54 12.77
CA ASP A 676 -16.88 -33.39 13.75
C ASP A 676 -16.67 -31.91 14.10
N SER A 677 -17.57 -31.40 14.95
CA SER A 677 -17.60 -29.99 15.31
C SER A 677 -16.52 -29.61 16.34
N ALA A 678 -15.90 -28.45 16.13
CA ALA A 678 -14.93 -27.87 17.07
C ALA A 678 -15.49 -27.71 18.50
N LEU A 679 -16.78 -27.37 18.62
CA LEU A 679 -17.46 -27.21 19.90
C LEU A 679 -17.42 -28.51 20.72
N LYS A 680 -17.76 -29.64 20.09
CA LYS A 680 -17.76 -30.95 20.75
C LYS A 680 -16.35 -31.34 21.19
N TYR A 681 -15.38 -31.21 20.28
CA TYR A 681 -13.99 -31.54 20.55
C TYR A 681 -13.41 -30.76 21.75
N PHE A 682 -13.52 -29.43 21.73
CA PHE A 682 -13.00 -28.61 22.83
C PHE A 682 -13.84 -28.71 24.10
N GLY A 683 -15.15 -28.95 23.98
CA GLY A 683 -16.03 -29.17 25.14
C GLY A 683 -15.70 -30.45 25.91
N GLU A 684 -15.51 -31.58 25.22
CA GLU A 684 -15.08 -32.84 25.84
C GLU A 684 -13.71 -32.69 26.51
N THR A 685 -12.81 -31.94 25.87
CA THR A 685 -11.47 -31.69 26.40
C THR A 685 -11.50 -30.80 27.65
N LEU A 686 -12.41 -29.82 27.72
CA LEU A 686 -12.62 -29.00 28.93
C LEU A 686 -13.22 -29.82 30.08
N VAL A 687 -14.17 -30.71 29.78
CA VAL A 687 -14.73 -31.64 30.78
C VAL A 687 -13.64 -32.54 31.36
N SER A 688 -12.71 -33.03 30.53
CA SER A 688 -11.57 -33.83 31.00
C SER A 688 -10.66 -33.08 31.97
N ALA A 689 -10.63 -31.75 31.90
CA ALA A 689 -9.88 -30.87 32.81
C ALA A 689 -10.71 -30.42 34.02
N GLY A 690 -11.97 -30.88 34.17
CA GLY A 690 -12.86 -30.52 35.27
C GLY A 690 -13.65 -29.21 35.08
N TYR A 691 -13.67 -28.66 33.87
CA TYR A 691 -14.44 -27.45 33.55
C TYR A 691 -15.77 -27.77 32.87
N ASN A 692 -16.67 -26.77 32.79
CA ASN A 692 -17.92 -26.89 32.05
C ASN A 692 -17.67 -27.15 30.56
N PHE A 693 -18.49 -28.04 29.98
CA PHE A 693 -18.45 -28.40 28.56
C PHE A 693 -18.55 -27.19 27.61
N PHE A 694 -19.39 -26.20 27.94
CA PHE A 694 -19.58 -25.00 27.13
C PHE A 694 -18.55 -23.89 27.43
N GLY A 695 -17.57 -24.14 28.30
CA GLY A 695 -16.56 -23.15 28.68
C GLY A 695 -17.06 -22.06 29.64
N THR A 696 -18.29 -22.17 30.15
CA THR A 696 -18.82 -21.25 31.16
C THR A 696 -18.28 -21.55 32.55
N GLU A 697 -18.17 -20.53 33.39
CA GLU A 697 -17.73 -20.62 34.78
C GLU A 697 -18.64 -19.82 35.69
N LYS A 698 -18.82 -20.33 36.91
CA LYS A 698 -19.42 -19.55 37.99
C LYS A 698 -18.52 -18.38 38.33
N MET A 699 -19.13 -17.20 38.38
CA MET A 699 -18.44 -15.96 38.71
C MET A 699 -19.23 -15.17 39.75
N TYR A 700 -18.50 -14.38 40.52
CA TYR A 700 -19.00 -13.53 41.58
C TYR A 700 -18.77 -12.06 41.23
N SER A 701 -19.67 -11.18 41.64
CA SER A 701 -19.48 -9.74 41.49
C SER A 701 -18.40 -9.25 42.46
N GLY A 702 -17.40 -8.52 41.96
CA GLY A 702 -16.43 -7.81 42.80
C GLY A 702 -17.05 -6.68 43.64
N ILE A 703 -18.19 -6.12 43.19
CA ILE A 703 -18.86 -5.01 43.88
C ILE A 703 -19.73 -5.51 45.04
N SER A 704 -20.59 -6.51 44.79
CA SER A 704 -21.53 -7.00 45.82
C SER A 704 -21.04 -8.23 46.57
N GLY A 705 -20.05 -8.95 46.04
CA GLY A 705 -19.60 -10.23 46.58
C GLY A 705 -20.57 -11.39 46.35
N LEU A 706 -21.69 -11.17 45.65
CA LEU A 706 -22.71 -12.20 45.38
C LEU A 706 -22.40 -12.98 44.09
N GLU A 707 -22.84 -14.23 44.04
CA GLU A 707 -22.82 -15.05 42.81
C GLU A 707 -23.68 -14.37 41.73
N LEU A 708 -23.17 -14.34 40.50
CA LEU A 708 -23.92 -13.82 39.36
C LEU A 708 -25.06 -14.79 38.97
N GLU A 709 -26.13 -14.27 38.37
CA GLU A 709 -27.33 -15.06 38.05
C GLU A 709 -27.07 -16.22 37.08
N ALA A 710 -26.08 -16.08 36.20
CA ALA A 710 -25.73 -17.09 35.20
C ALA A 710 -24.21 -17.31 35.15
N ASP A 711 -23.81 -18.52 34.78
CA ASP A 711 -22.42 -18.84 34.49
C ASP A 711 -21.92 -18.01 33.30
N ILE A 712 -20.72 -17.47 33.43
CA ILE A 712 -20.13 -16.54 32.47
C ILE A 712 -19.17 -17.28 31.57
N PHE A 713 -19.22 -16.99 30.27
CA PHE A 713 -18.28 -17.56 29.31
C PHE A 713 -16.90 -16.92 29.48
N VAL A 714 -15.92 -17.72 29.92
CA VAL A 714 -14.55 -17.29 30.19
C VAL A 714 -13.57 -18.22 29.48
N GLY A 715 -12.58 -17.64 28.80
CA GLY A 715 -11.50 -18.40 28.19
C GLY A 715 -10.31 -17.53 27.81
N VAL A 716 -9.40 -18.09 27.02
CA VAL A 716 -8.13 -17.45 26.67
C VAL A 716 -8.12 -17.11 25.19
N VAL A 717 -7.96 -15.82 24.86
CA VAL A 717 -7.96 -15.32 23.47
C VAL A 717 -6.68 -14.53 23.23
N TYR A 718 -6.09 -14.67 22.04
CA TYR A 718 -4.91 -13.92 21.67
C TYR A 718 -5.26 -12.50 21.17
N TYR A 719 -4.83 -11.49 21.92
CA TYR A 719 -5.13 -10.09 21.67
C TYR A 719 -3.95 -9.33 21.09
N GLN A 720 -4.25 -8.34 20.26
CA GLN A 720 -3.30 -7.49 19.56
C GLN A 720 -3.56 -6.02 19.91
N ARG A 721 -2.49 -5.26 20.20
CA ARG A 721 -2.58 -3.81 20.45
C ARG A 721 -2.32 -3.04 19.15
N LEU A 722 -3.17 -2.08 18.80
CA LEU A 722 -3.06 -1.32 17.55
C LEU A 722 -2.20 -0.05 17.71
N ARG A 723 -1.50 0.35 16.63
CA ARG A 723 -0.55 1.48 16.65
C ARG A 723 -1.17 2.88 16.82
N HIS A 724 -2.47 3.04 16.57
CA HIS A 724 -3.15 4.34 16.56
C HIS A 724 -3.60 4.70 17.97
N MET A 725 -2.73 5.40 18.69
CA MET A 725 -2.92 5.82 20.08
C MET A 725 -3.67 7.15 20.20
N VAL A 726 -4.32 7.38 21.34
CA VAL A 726 -5.10 8.61 21.61
C VAL A 726 -4.21 9.82 21.93
N SER A 727 -3.06 9.59 22.53
CA SER A 727 -2.02 10.61 22.72
C SER A 727 -1.69 11.35 21.42
N ASP A 728 -1.75 10.62 20.30
CA ASP A 728 -1.44 11.12 18.97
C ASP A 728 -2.67 11.75 18.30
N LYS A 729 -3.78 12.03 19.01
CA LYS A 729 -5.04 12.56 18.43
C LYS A 729 -5.60 13.80 19.13
N PHE A 730 -5.57 13.90 20.45
CA PHE A 730 -6.20 15.03 21.14
C PHE A 730 -5.57 16.39 20.75
N GLN A 731 -6.37 17.44 20.72
CA GLN A 731 -5.92 18.82 20.50
C GLN A 731 -6.82 19.79 21.28
N VAL A 732 -6.21 20.82 21.84
CA VAL A 732 -6.90 21.90 22.56
C VAL A 732 -6.23 23.22 22.20
N ARG A 733 -7.03 24.28 22.06
CA ARG A 733 -6.57 25.64 21.77
C ARG A 733 -7.46 26.64 22.47
N THR A 734 -6.85 27.57 23.20
CA THR A 734 -7.51 28.77 23.74
C THR A 734 -7.24 29.96 22.81
N THR A 735 -5.97 30.36 22.70
CA THR A 735 -5.44 31.30 21.72
C THR A 735 -4.24 30.67 21.02
N GLY A 736 -3.65 31.34 20.03
CA GLY A 736 -2.50 30.78 19.33
C GLY A 736 -2.15 31.53 18.07
N PRO A 737 -1.16 31.03 17.32
CA PRO A 737 -0.72 31.64 16.07
C PRO A 737 -1.88 31.79 15.08
N ARG A 738 -1.83 32.90 14.35
CA ARG A 738 -2.79 33.29 13.32
C ARG A 738 -2.06 33.48 12.01
N ASP A 739 -2.76 33.19 10.93
CA ASP A 739 -2.27 33.41 9.58
C ASP A 739 -2.11 34.91 9.32
N SER A 740 -1.01 35.33 8.70
CA SER A 740 -0.71 36.76 8.54
C SER A 740 -1.63 37.47 7.56
N VAL A 741 -2.24 36.73 6.62
CA VAL A 741 -3.11 37.30 5.57
C VAL A 741 -4.55 37.39 6.06
N THR A 742 -5.07 36.28 6.60
CA THR A 742 -6.48 36.17 7.00
C THR A 742 -6.71 36.53 8.46
N ASN A 743 -5.65 36.58 9.28
CA ASN A 743 -5.73 36.69 10.74
C ASN A 743 -6.57 35.59 11.41
N GLN A 744 -6.81 34.48 10.70
CA GLN A 744 -7.52 33.31 11.21
C GLN A 744 -6.56 32.35 11.92
N PRO A 745 -7.04 31.52 12.86
CA PRO A 745 -6.27 30.41 13.42
C PRO A 745 -5.59 29.54 12.35
N ILE A 746 -4.27 29.34 12.46
CA ILE A 746 -3.54 28.49 11.51
C ILE A 746 -3.99 27.02 11.59
N LYS A 747 -3.74 26.25 10.53
CA LYS A 747 -4.01 24.81 10.51
C LYS A 747 -2.85 24.01 11.10
N GLY A 748 -3.17 22.98 11.88
CA GLY A 748 -2.25 21.91 12.26
C GLY A 748 -2.02 21.81 13.76
N ARG A 749 -2.16 20.60 14.31
CA ARG A 749 -2.04 20.37 15.76
C ARG A 749 -0.66 20.70 16.32
N ASN A 750 0.40 20.33 15.61
CA ASN A 750 1.77 20.49 16.10
C ASN A 750 2.18 21.97 16.26
N VAL A 751 1.43 22.88 15.63
CA VAL A 751 1.59 24.34 15.72
C VAL A 751 0.44 25.00 16.46
N GLU A 752 -0.33 24.21 17.24
CA GLU A 752 -1.45 24.68 18.05
C GLU A 752 -2.53 25.38 17.21
N GLY A 753 -2.77 24.79 16.03
CA GLY A 753 -3.75 25.25 15.07
C GLY A 753 -5.19 25.16 15.57
N GLY A 754 -6.08 25.92 14.93
CA GLY A 754 -7.49 25.97 15.26
C GLY A 754 -8.27 24.74 14.80
N ILE A 755 -9.43 24.53 15.42
CA ILE A 755 -10.44 23.57 14.95
C ILE A 755 -11.28 24.28 13.88
N ARG A 756 -11.43 23.64 12.72
CA ARG A 756 -12.24 24.19 11.64
C ARG A 756 -13.72 24.03 11.97
N PHE A 757 -14.43 25.14 12.03
CA PHE A 757 -15.89 25.19 11.98
C PHE A 757 -16.31 25.32 10.52
N GLY A 758 -16.93 24.27 9.96
CA GLY A 758 -17.21 24.15 8.55
C GLY A 758 -18.61 24.64 8.17
N GLU A 759 -18.95 24.39 6.91
CA GLU A 759 -20.25 24.76 6.35
C GLU A 759 -21.41 23.96 6.98
N MET A 760 -21.22 22.66 7.21
CA MET A 760 -22.25 21.82 7.82
C MET A 760 -22.57 22.27 9.25
N GLU A 761 -21.55 22.65 10.02
CA GLU A 761 -21.74 23.15 11.38
C GLU A 761 -22.40 24.54 11.40
N ARG A 762 -22.09 25.40 10.42
CA ARG A 762 -22.80 26.68 10.21
C ARG A 762 -24.28 26.45 9.99
N ASP A 763 -24.63 25.55 9.08
CA ASP A 763 -26.03 25.28 8.72
C ASP A 763 -26.80 24.67 9.89
N ALA A 764 -26.15 23.83 10.70
CA ALA A 764 -26.75 23.30 11.92
C ALA A 764 -27.10 24.43 12.93
N LEU A 765 -26.21 25.38 13.17
CA LEU A 765 -26.51 26.51 14.07
C LEU A 765 -27.56 27.46 13.51
N LEU A 766 -27.60 27.66 12.19
CA LEU A 766 -28.66 28.42 11.53
C LEU A 766 -30.02 27.75 11.70
N ALA A 767 -30.10 26.42 11.56
CA ALA A 767 -31.32 25.66 11.76
C ALA A 767 -31.84 25.74 13.21
N HIS A 768 -30.94 25.80 14.20
CA HIS A 768 -31.31 26.04 15.60
C HIS A 768 -31.72 27.50 15.89
N GLY A 769 -31.50 28.44 14.97
CA GLY A 769 -31.77 29.86 15.19
C GLY A 769 -30.80 30.53 16.19
N THR A 770 -29.69 29.89 16.53
CA THR A 770 -28.72 30.40 17.52
C THR A 770 -27.73 31.38 16.89
N SER A 771 -28.22 32.54 16.47
CA SER A 771 -27.44 33.57 15.77
C SER A 771 -26.23 34.07 16.57
N PHE A 772 -26.35 34.20 17.90
CA PHE A 772 -25.24 34.62 18.77
C PHE A 772 -24.09 33.61 18.79
N LEU A 773 -24.38 32.31 18.83
CA LEU A 773 -23.34 31.27 18.78
C LEU A 773 -22.65 31.28 17.42
N LEU A 774 -23.41 31.46 16.35
CA LEU A 774 -22.86 31.55 15.01
C LEU A 774 -21.92 32.75 14.86
N HIS A 775 -22.35 33.92 15.32
CA HIS A 775 -21.54 35.13 15.34
C HIS A 775 -20.28 34.93 16.21
N ASP A 776 -20.43 34.34 17.40
CA ASP A 776 -19.29 34.07 18.27
C ASP A 776 -18.25 33.16 17.61
N ARG A 777 -18.67 32.05 16.98
CA ARG A 777 -17.76 31.08 16.36
C ARG A 777 -17.10 31.60 15.08
N LEU A 778 -17.86 32.26 14.20
CA LEU A 778 -17.37 32.73 12.90
C LEU A 778 -16.69 34.10 12.94
N PHE A 779 -17.04 34.95 13.91
CA PHE A 779 -16.51 36.32 14.03
C PHE A 779 -15.64 36.48 15.28
N SER A 780 -16.24 36.43 16.47
CA SER A 780 -15.57 36.81 17.73
C SER A 780 -14.35 35.93 18.05
N CYS A 781 -14.49 34.62 17.87
CA CYS A 781 -13.46 33.62 18.19
C CYS A 781 -12.49 33.33 17.01
N SER A 782 -12.71 33.95 15.84
CA SER A 782 -11.91 33.71 14.64
C SER A 782 -11.07 34.95 14.31
N ASP A 783 -11.60 35.83 13.45
CA ASP A 783 -10.90 36.94 12.82
C ASP A 783 -11.62 38.29 12.97
N GLY A 784 -12.52 38.41 13.96
CA GLY A 784 -13.13 39.69 14.31
C GLY A 784 -12.07 40.78 14.50
N SER A 785 -12.23 41.89 13.78
CA SER A 785 -11.29 43.01 13.78
C SER A 785 -12.00 44.33 13.61
N GLU A 786 -11.38 45.42 14.04
CA GLU A 786 -11.89 46.77 13.80
C GLU A 786 -11.34 47.32 12.48
N ALA A 787 -12.21 47.90 11.66
CA ALA A 787 -11.84 48.59 10.43
C ALA A 787 -12.34 50.04 10.42
N TYR A 788 -11.52 50.92 9.86
CA TYR A 788 -11.86 52.33 9.67
C TYR A 788 -12.51 52.51 8.30
N VAL A 789 -13.67 53.15 8.26
CA VAL A 789 -14.42 53.40 7.02
C VAL A 789 -14.80 54.87 6.96
N CYS A 790 -14.64 55.47 5.78
CA CYS A 790 -15.07 56.85 5.54
C CYS A 790 -16.57 56.88 5.19
N THR A 791 -17.40 57.57 5.98
CA THR A 791 -18.85 57.73 5.76
C THR A 791 -19.16 58.49 4.46
N SER A 792 -18.28 59.40 4.03
CA SER A 792 -18.49 60.20 2.81
C SER A 792 -18.26 59.40 1.53
N CYS A 793 -17.16 58.63 1.42
CA CYS A 793 -16.84 57.87 0.20
C CYS A 793 -17.13 56.37 0.29
N GLY A 794 -17.50 55.86 1.47
CA GLY A 794 -17.78 54.44 1.73
C GLY A 794 -16.57 53.51 1.56
N SER A 795 -15.36 54.06 1.52
CA SER A 795 -14.13 53.27 1.32
C SER A 795 -13.49 52.90 2.65
N MET A 796 -13.09 51.63 2.74
CA MET A 796 -12.33 51.06 3.86
C MET A 796 -10.81 51.19 3.66
N LEU A 797 -10.34 51.43 2.42
CA LEU A 797 -8.91 51.52 2.10
C LEU A 797 -8.38 52.96 2.14
N SER A 798 -9.26 53.96 2.02
CA SER A 798 -8.87 55.37 2.00
C SER A 798 -8.51 55.99 3.35
N PRO A 799 -9.01 55.51 4.52
CA PRO A 799 -8.57 56.02 5.82
C PRO A 799 -7.12 55.63 6.12
N LEU A 800 -6.25 56.64 6.30
CA LEU A 800 -4.85 56.45 6.67
C LEU A 800 -4.53 57.15 7.99
N LEU A 801 -3.62 56.56 8.77
CA LEU A 801 -3.13 57.14 10.02
C LEU A 801 -2.21 58.32 9.72
N GLN A 802 -2.50 59.50 10.27
CA GLN A 802 -1.64 60.67 10.16
C GLN A 802 -0.38 60.50 11.02
N ARG A 803 0.77 60.96 10.51
CA ARG A 803 2.01 61.01 11.29
C ARG A 803 1.85 62.02 12.44
N PRO A 804 2.21 61.65 13.67
CA PRO A 804 2.13 62.57 14.80
C PRO A 804 3.11 63.76 14.62
N PRO A 805 2.75 64.98 15.04
CA PRO A 805 3.66 66.12 15.01
C PRO A 805 4.80 65.93 16.04
N PRO A 806 6.03 66.39 15.72
CA PRO A 806 7.24 66.11 16.50
C PRO A 806 7.28 66.68 17.93
N SER A 807 6.31 67.51 18.33
CA SER A 807 6.26 68.21 19.62
C SER A 807 5.29 67.61 20.66
N SER A 808 4.64 66.47 20.38
CA SER A 808 3.60 65.93 21.25
C SER A 808 3.95 64.54 21.81
N VAL A 809 4.15 64.47 23.14
CA VAL A 809 4.55 63.27 23.90
C VAL A 809 3.35 62.35 24.22
N ALA A 810 2.12 62.79 23.94
CA ALA A 810 0.91 61.95 23.95
C ALA A 810 0.04 62.34 22.75
N SER A 811 0.20 61.62 21.62
CA SER A 811 -0.52 61.92 20.38
C SER A 811 -1.74 61.00 20.24
N ASN A 812 -2.95 61.57 20.32
CA ASN A 812 -4.16 60.90 19.87
C ASN A 812 -4.02 60.54 18.38
N ARG A 813 -4.01 59.24 18.08
CA ARG A 813 -3.95 58.71 16.71
C ARG A 813 -5.13 59.27 15.91
N ARG A 814 -4.86 60.11 14.90
CA ARG A 814 -5.88 60.66 14.00
C ARG A 814 -5.82 59.98 12.64
N TYR A 815 -6.96 59.49 12.18
CA TYR A 815 -7.11 58.94 10.83
C TYR A 815 -7.67 60.05 9.92
N SER A 816 -7.24 60.10 8.67
CA SER A 816 -7.81 60.99 7.65
C SER A 816 -8.08 60.22 6.37
N CYS A 817 -9.21 60.48 5.71
CA CYS A 817 -9.53 59.86 4.43
C CYS A 817 -8.71 60.52 3.30
N LEU A 818 -7.90 59.73 2.59
CA LEU A 818 -7.09 60.22 1.45
C LEU A 818 -7.96 60.79 0.32
N LEU A 819 -9.13 60.20 0.06
CA LEU A 819 -10.02 60.59 -1.04
C LEU A 819 -10.87 61.82 -0.72
N CYS A 820 -11.25 62.02 0.55
CA CYS A 820 -12.15 63.09 0.97
C CYS A 820 -11.42 64.25 1.66
N GLY A 821 -10.19 64.04 2.14
CA GLY A 821 -9.41 65.01 2.92
C GLY A 821 -9.98 65.31 4.32
N ARG A 822 -11.01 64.58 4.75
CA ARG A 822 -11.77 64.82 5.99
C ARG A 822 -11.42 63.80 7.08
N VAL A 823 -11.48 64.26 8.33
CA VAL A 823 -11.15 63.49 9.56
C VAL A 823 -12.43 63.14 10.32
N ASP A 824 -13.40 64.06 10.32
CA ASP A 824 -14.74 63.97 10.92
C ASP A 824 -15.62 62.89 10.28
N THR A 825 -15.26 62.39 9.11
CA THR A 825 -16.04 61.41 8.35
C THR A 825 -15.60 59.96 8.56
N ILE A 826 -14.77 59.66 9.57
CA ILE A 826 -14.25 58.30 9.79
C ILE A 826 -14.98 57.64 10.95
N GLN A 827 -15.56 56.46 10.70
CA GLN A 827 -16.15 55.60 11.71
C GLN A 827 -15.41 54.28 11.82
N VAL A 828 -15.46 53.68 13.00
CA VAL A 828 -14.88 52.35 13.29
C VAL A 828 -16.00 51.34 13.31
N ILE A 829 -15.87 50.28 12.51
CA ILE A 829 -16.84 49.18 12.46
C ILE A 829 -16.16 47.83 12.72
N PRO A 830 -16.85 46.90 13.41
CA PRO A 830 -16.38 45.52 13.54
C PRO A 830 -16.59 44.78 12.22
N VAL A 831 -15.52 44.21 11.65
CA VAL A 831 -15.57 43.39 10.42
C VAL A 831 -14.63 42.18 10.53
N PRO A 832 -14.93 41.07 9.83
CA PRO A 832 -13.97 39.98 9.73
C PRO A 832 -12.69 40.50 9.07
N HIS A 833 -11.52 40.11 9.57
CA HIS A 833 -10.25 40.54 8.99
C HIS A 833 -10.14 40.08 7.53
N VAL A 834 -10.64 38.88 7.22
CA VAL A 834 -10.66 38.37 5.83
C VAL A 834 -11.47 39.27 4.90
N PHE A 835 -12.48 40.00 5.40
CA PHE A 835 -13.24 40.96 4.59
C PHE A 835 -12.37 42.14 4.14
N ARG A 836 -11.44 42.59 4.97
CA ARG A 836 -10.48 43.65 4.61
C ARG A 836 -9.55 43.18 3.48
N TYR A 837 -9.10 41.93 3.57
CA TYR A 837 -8.29 41.30 2.52
C TYR A 837 -9.08 41.18 1.22
N PHE A 838 -10.34 40.74 1.28
CA PHE A 838 -11.23 40.67 0.12
C PHE A 838 -11.43 42.04 -0.56
N VAL A 839 -11.62 43.12 0.22
CA VAL A 839 -11.72 44.48 -0.32
C VAL A 839 -10.43 44.92 -1.01
N ALA A 840 -9.26 44.54 -0.49
CA ALA A 840 -7.97 44.83 -1.11
C ALA A 840 -7.77 44.06 -2.43
N GLU A 841 -8.13 42.79 -2.49
CA GLU A 841 -8.08 41.96 -3.71
C GLU A 841 -9.03 42.50 -4.79
N LEU A 842 -10.25 42.91 -4.41
CA LEU A 842 -11.17 43.58 -5.34
C LEU A 842 -10.58 44.87 -5.88
N ALA A 843 -9.95 45.68 -5.02
CA ALA A 843 -9.29 46.91 -5.46
C ALA A 843 -8.11 46.65 -6.41
N ALA A 844 -7.36 45.55 -6.21
CA ALA A 844 -6.30 45.12 -7.13
C ALA A 844 -6.85 44.76 -8.52
N MET A 845 -8.10 44.29 -8.60
CA MET A 845 -8.83 44.06 -9.85
C MET A 845 -9.55 45.31 -10.40
N ASN A 846 -9.31 46.50 -9.82
CA ASN A 846 -10.01 47.76 -10.11
C ASN A 846 -11.52 47.74 -9.81
N ILE A 847 -11.97 46.84 -8.93
CA ILE A 847 -13.36 46.78 -8.45
C ILE A 847 -13.45 47.55 -7.13
N LYS A 848 -14.21 48.65 -7.14
CA LYS A 848 -14.43 49.46 -5.93
C LYS A 848 -15.63 48.96 -5.13
N LEU A 849 -15.38 48.53 -3.89
CA LEU A 849 -16.43 48.26 -2.92
C LEU A 849 -16.79 49.54 -2.15
N ARG A 850 -18.08 49.89 -2.11
CA ARG A 850 -18.61 51.04 -1.36
C ARG A 850 -19.52 50.55 -0.25
N LEU A 851 -19.16 50.84 1.00
CA LEU A 851 -19.97 50.57 2.18
C LEU A 851 -20.89 51.76 2.47
N THR A 852 -22.18 51.51 2.58
CA THR A 852 -23.15 52.46 3.11
C THR A 852 -23.29 52.19 4.60
N LEU A 853 -22.95 53.18 5.42
CA LEU A 853 -23.07 53.10 6.88
C LEU A 853 -24.34 53.83 7.30
N GLU A 854 -25.24 53.11 7.96
CA GLU A 854 -26.43 53.67 8.60
C GLU A 854 -26.25 53.61 10.13
N PRO A 855 -26.68 54.63 10.87
CA PRO A 855 -26.50 54.72 12.32
C PRO A 855 -27.28 53.69 13.11
#